data_AF-A0A8T6GAD7-F1
#
_entry.id   AF-A0A8T6GAD7-F1
#
_cell.length_a   1.000
_cell.length_b   1.000
_cell.length_c   1.000
_cell.angle_alpha   90.00
_cell.angle_beta   90.00
_cell.angle_gamma   90.00
#
_symmetry.space_group_name_H-M   'P 1'
#
loop_
_entity.id
_entity.type
_entity.pdbx_description
1 polymer ?
#
loop_
_entity_poly.entity_id
_entity_poly.type
_entity_poly.pdbx_seq_one_letter_code
_entity_poly.pdbx_strand_id
1 'polypeptide(L)'
;MNNDAMQQGKAALPDADVGQAGFGALSRRLGSGVGSLAGVSLLLWELIAYGALLAGSAVMRLWDLGFRAVHHDESLHSYYSWQLAQGSGFRHDPLMHGPFQFEATAAIFFIFGDSDYTSRLLYAVAGIALVALPLFFRSRLGRLGALFTSVMLAFSPALLYFSRFARNDILMAVWVLGLVICMWRYIDADSKGEGKNRYIYIAAALLALAFASKETSYLITALLGLFLALWLLFMNAPRILRNADIRIGETTTLAAIGRIVSAAWSRRVPLPSLRGPAAFLLILITLTLPMWSAAIGILQETPLLNWSNLTFVTQDGGANVGSPVGGAILLASLLMVTLMGVSVATGFFWDHEVWLIAAAIFYAVWVLTYTTFFTNMGGIESGMWRGLGYWIAQQDVARGNQPWYYYLVITPLYEFLPLALSVAAAVYYAVKRRTDAFTLFLLYWCGMTLLLFTIASEKMPWLLVNITLPLIVLAGKFLGDIVSSVDWRKLVSPEGAIVVVGTPILMVAVVMLALAGTGDGGGNGLAVAIASALACAAILGVGVYISRQIKPSQMAKIAAIPAVVVLLALTVRASGMAAYSHGDVPVEMLVYTQTSPDIRLLADEIYRADGFAGADNGIAIDVDDTSGFTWPWAWYLRHSDEYYASYRTINEDAASNDTPDGEVVIVHYDNENTVAPMLEEAYGEGQRIKHRWWFPEHTYRNITPSRFVSGITDRETWRSVVDYWLNREGVRHNIGSEDAYVFFAPDFPQDYQPIAATE
;
A
#
# COMPACT_ATOMS: atom_id res chain seq x y z
N MET A 1 47.81 16.32 91.66
CA MET A 1 46.71 16.54 92.61
C MET A 1 45.42 16.61 91.83
N ASN A 2 44.51 15.71 92.20
CA ASN A 2 43.07 15.62 92.00
C ASN A 2 42.25 16.81 91.46
N ASN A 3 41.20 16.38 90.74
CA ASN A 3 39.78 16.78 90.77
C ASN A 3 39.27 17.95 89.92
N ASP A 4 38.44 17.56 88.93
CA ASP A 4 37.01 17.85 88.80
C ASP A 4 36.48 19.23 89.25
N ALA A 5 35.89 19.99 88.30
CA ALA A 5 34.44 20.09 88.12
C ALA A 5 34.05 21.27 87.20
N MET A 6 33.12 21.00 86.26
CA MET A 6 32.01 21.84 85.73
C MET A 6 32.13 23.38 85.87
N GLN A 7 31.84 24.23 84.87
CA GLN A 7 30.71 24.20 83.93
C GLN A 7 30.76 25.43 82.97
N GLN A 8 30.10 25.29 81.81
CA GLN A 8 29.47 26.34 80.98
C GLN A 8 30.30 27.23 80.04
N GLY A 9 30.13 26.95 78.75
CA GLY A 9 29.62 27.95 77.81
C GLY A 9 30.64 28.83 77.10
N LYS A 10 31.19 28.34 75.97
CA LYS A 10 31.47 29.08 74.73
C LYS A 10 32.23 28.15 73.78
N ALA A 11 31.54 27.63 72.77
CA ALA A 11 32.18 26.87 71.71
C ALA A 11 33.06 27.82 70.88
N ALA A 12 34.37 27.61 70.97
CA ALA A 12 35.38 28.29 70.18
C ALA A 12 35.40 27.76 68.75
N LEU A 13 35.55 28.69 67.81
CA LEU A 13 36.09 28.46 66.47
C LEU A 13 37.56 28.02 66.59
N PRO A 14 38.00 27.10 65.71
CA PRO A 14 39.35 27.17 65.19
C PRO A 14 39.38 27.15 63.66
N ASP A 15 40.12 28.12 63.14
CA ASP A 15 40.96 28.11 61.93
C ASP A 15 40.40 27.56 60.62
N ALA A 16 40.14 28.50 59.71
CA ALA A 16 39.71 28.27 58.34
C ALA A 16 40.87 27.78 57.46
N ASP A 17 40.82 26.49 57.12
CA ASP A 17 41.49 25.90 55.96
C ASP A 17 40.90 26.51 54.67
N VAL A 18 41.59 27.48 54.09
CA VAL A 18 41.29 27.99 52.74
C VAL A 18 42.05 27.13 51.73
N GLY A 19 41.44 25.99 51.38
CA GLY A 19 41.97 25.10 50.35
C GLY A 19 41.00 23.99 49.96
N GLN A 20 40.59 23.95 48.69
CA GLN A 20 40.02 22.77 47.99
C GLN A 20 38.51 22.41 48.09
N ALA A 21 37.58 23.35 48.30
CA ALA A 21 36.14 23.04 48.16
C ALA A 21 35.37 23.79 47.05
N GLY A 22 36.04 24.62 46.23
CA GLY A 22 35.37 25.49 45.24
C GLY A 22 35.38 25.02 43.77
N PHE A 23 36.32 24.15 43.36
CA PHE A 23 36.53 23.83 41.93
C PHE A 23 35.86 22.54 41.44
N GLY A 24 35.31 21.72 42.34
CA GLY A 24 34.62 20.46 41.98
C GLY A 24 33.15 20.62 41.57
N ALA A 25 32.48 21.71 42.01
CA ALA A 25 31.06 21.93 41.75
C ALA A 25 30.80 22.69 40.44
N LEU A 26 31.72 23.55 40.01
CA LEU A 26 31.62 24.29 38.74
C LEU A 26 32.02 23.43 37.53
N SER A 27 32.99 22.53 37.69
CA SER A 27 33.42 21.59 36.63
C SER A 27 32.38 20.50 36.35
N ARG A 28 31.57 20.09 37.35
CA ARG A 28 30.42 19.19 37.14
C ARG A 28 29.21 19.85 36.48
N ARG A 29 29.04 21.18 36.62
CA ARG A 29 27.98 21.95 35.92
C ARG A 29 28.39 22.44 34.53
N LEU A 30 29.68 22.52 34.23
CA LEU A 30 30.19 22.81 32.88
C LEU A 30 30.44 21.54 32.05
N GLY A 31 30.64 20.38 32.68
CA GLY A 31 30.69 19.06 32.02
C GLY A 31 29.35 18.56 31.47
N SER A 32 28.22 19.18 31.86
CA SER A 32 26.88 18.86 31.31
C SER A 32 26.55 19.58 30.00
N GLY A 33 27.37 20.55 29.57
CA GLY A 33 27.16 21.28 28.30
C GLY A 33 27.62 20.51 27.05
N VAL A 34 28.57 19.58 27.19
CA VAL A 34 29.06 18.78 26.06
C VAL A 34 28.05 17.67 25.68
N GLY A 35 27.31 17.15 26.66
CA GLY A 35 26.21 16.21 26.43
C GLY A 35 24.97 16.86 25.81
N SER A 36 24.69 18.14 26.13
CA SER A 36 23.56 18.86 25.53
C SER A 36 23.86 19.30 24.09
N LEU A 37 25.09 19.72 23.78
CA LEU A 37 25.48 20.08 22.40
C LEU A 37 25.49 18.87 21.46
N ALA A 38 25.99 17.71 21.91
CA ALA A 38 25.93 16.47 21.13
C ALA A 38 24.49 15.95 20.99
N GLY A 39 23.66 16.09 22.02
CA GLY A 39 22.23 15.76 21.96
C GLY A 39 21.46 16.68 21.01
N VAL A 40 21.78 17.98 21.00
CA VAL A 40 21.22 18.99 20.10
C VAL A 40 21.69 18.77 18.67
N SER A 41 22.98 18.48 18.43
CA SER A 41 23.49 18.16 17.10
C SER A 41 22.89 16.87 16.55
N LEU A 42 22.67 15.87 17.43
CA LEU A 42 22.00 14.61 17.09
C LEU A 42 20.51 14.79 16.76
N LEU A 43 19.82 15.70 17.43
CA LEU A 43 18.42 16.02 17.13
C LEU A 43 18.32 16.84 15.83
N LEU A 44 19.26 17.76 15.62
CA LEU A 44 19.25 18.68 14.49
C LEU A 44 19.46 17.96 13.15
N TRP A 45 20.41 17.02 13.05
CA TRP A 45 20.58 16.27 11.79
C TRP A 45 19.35 15.42 11.47
N GLU A 46 18.71 14.83 12.48
CA GLU A 46 17.52 13.98 12.29
C GLU A 46 16.38 14.86 11.77
N LEU A 47 16.15 16.02 12.37
CA LEU A 47 15.15 16.99 11.91
C LEU A 47 15.44 17.48 10.48
N ILE A 48 16.69 17.79 10.15
CA ILE A 48 17.08 18.22 8.79
C ILE A 48 16.85 17.07 7.79
N ALA A 49 17.24 15.84 8.14
CA ALA A 49 17.08 14.68 7.27
C ALA A 49 15.61 14.39 6.98
N TYR A 50 14.75 14.38 8.00
CA TYR A 50 13.31 14.19 7.81
C TYR A 50 12.67 15.39 7.11
N GLY A 51 13.08 16.62 7.43
CA GLY A 51 12.58 17.82 6.75
C GLY A 51 12.89 17.80 5.26
N ALA A 52 14.13 17.49 4.88
CA ALA A 52 14.54 17.36 3.48
C ALA A 52 13.81 16.20 2.78
N LEU A 53 13.66 15.05 3.46
CA LEU A 53 12.97 13.90 2.91
C LEU A 53 11.47 14.16 2.70
N LEU A 54 10.80 14.80 3.65
CA LEU A 54 9.39 15.15 3.53
C LEU A 54 9.15 16.24 2.49
N ALA A 55 10.05 17.22 2.38
CA ALA A 55 10.00 18.21 1.31
C ALA A 55 10.19 17.55 -0.07
N GLY A 56 11.18 16.68 -0.23
CA GLY A 56 11.38 15.92 -1.46
C GLY A 56 10.19 15.01 -1.78
N SER A 57 9.63 14.33 -0.78
CA SER A 57 8.42 13.51 -0.92
C SER A 57 7.21 14.34 -1.35
N ALA A 58 7.04 15.55 -0.79
CA ALA A 58 5.97 16.46 -1.15
C ALA A 58 6.09 16.96 -2.59
N VAL A 59 7.30 17.37 -3.01
CA VAL A 59 7.56 17.72 -4.41
C VAL A 59 7.23 16.55 -5.32
N MET A 60 7.72 15.34 -5.03
CA MET A 60 7.46 14.16 -5.86
C MET A 60 5.99 13.74 -5.91
N ARG A 61 5.15 14.15 -4.97
CA ARG A 61 3.74 13.74 -4.92
C ARG A 61 2.81 14.82 -5.43
N LEU A 62 3.14 16.09 -5.22
CA LEU A 62 2.29 17.23 -5.58
C LEU A 62 2.69 17.87 -6.92
N TRP A 63 3.94 17.71 -7.36
CA TRP A 63 4.36 18.25 -8.66
C TRP A 63 3.57 17.62 -9.79
N ASP A 64 2.91 18.45 -10.60
CA ASP A 64 2.21 18.02 -11.81
C ASP A 64 1.25 16.83 -11.60
N LEU A 65 0.45 16.90 -10.54
CA LEU A 65 -0.44 15.82 -10.11
C LEU A 65 -1.64 15.62 -11.07
N GLY A 66 -1.99 16.66 -11.83
CA GLY A 66 -3.10 16.65 -12.78
C GLY A 66 -2.75 16.09 -14.17
N PHE A 67 -1.48 15.84 -14.52
CA PHE A 67 -1.05 15.57 -15.90
C PHE A 67 -1.60 14.27 -16.54
N ARG A 68 -1.75 13.20 -15.75
CA ARG A 68 -2.20 11.91 -16.32
C ARG A 68 -3.69 11.93 -16.62
N ALA A 69 -4.10 11.26 -17.69
CA ALA A 69 -5.51 11.01 -17.96
C ALA A 69 -6.17 10.28 -16.76
N VAL A 70 -7.38 10.68 -16.39
CA VAL A 70 -8.13 10.08 -15.30
C VAL A 70 -8.49 8.63 -15.65
N HIS A 71 -7.99 7.70 -14.86
CA HIS A 71 -8.34 6.27 -14.99
C HIS A 71 -9.84 6.04 -14.81
N HIS A 72 -10.37 4.96 -15.37
CA HIS A 72 -11.77 4.52 -15.19
C HIS A 72 -12.24 4.64 -13.71
N ASP A 73 -11.64 3.88 -12.78
CA ASP A 73 -11.95 3.99 -11.34
C ASP A 73 -11.74 5.40 -10.75
N GLU A 74 -10.71 6.15 -11.18
CA GLU A 74 -10.51 7.53 -10.69
C GLU A 74 -11.68 8.44 -11.13
N SER A 75 -12.23 8.22 -12.33
CA SER A 75 -13.34 9.02 -12.87
C SER A 75 -14.62 8.80 -12.07
N LEU A 76 -14.92 7.55 -11.66
CA LEU A 76 -16.04 7.27 -10.76
C LEU A 76 -15.85 7.96 -9.41
N HIS A 77 -14.66 7.78 -8.80
CA HIS A 77 -14.36 8.38 -7.50
C HIS A 77 -14.48 9.90 -7.54
N SER A 78 -13.95 10.53 -8.59
CA SER A 78 -13.98 11.97 -8.77
C SER A 78 -15.39 12.46 -9.04
N TYR A 79 -16.13 11.84 -9.96
CA TYR A 79 -17.48 12.25 -10.32
C TYR A 79 -18.45 12.19 -9.15
N TYR A 80 -18.51 11.08 -8.41
CA TYR A 80 -19.42 10.98 -7.26
C TYR A 80 -19.01 11.88 -6.10
N SER A 81 -17.71 12.16 -5.93
CA SER A 81 -17.24 13.18 -4.98
C SER A 81 -17.68 14.58 -5.39
N TRP A 82 -17.64 14.88 -6.69
CA TRP A 82 -18.14 16.14 -7.23
C TRP A 82 -19.65 16.27 -7.07
N GLN A 83 -20.43 15.23 -7.38
CA GLN A 83 -21.88 15.22 -7.13
C GLN A 83 -22.22 15.50 -5.67
N LEU A 84 -21.48 14.90 -4.73
CA LEU A 84 -21.63 15.17 -3.31
C LEU A 84 -21.30 16.62 -2.97
N ALA A 85 -20.21 17.17 -3.52
CA ALA A 85 -19.80 18.57 -3.31
C ALA A 85 -20.83 19.57 -3.87
N GLN A 86 -21.52 19.24 -4.97
CA GLN A 86 -22.59 20.05 -5.55
C GLN A 86 -23.93 19.91 -4.83
N GLY A 87 -24.04 19.02 -3.84
CA GLY A 87 -25.27 18.83 -3.07
C GLY A 87 -26.26 17.82 -3.67
N SER A 88 -25.89 17.09 -4.73
CA SER A 88 -26.70 16.01 -5.31
C SER A 88 -26.74 14.75 -4.41
N GLY A 89 -25.91 14.72 -3.36
CA GLY A 89 -25.82 13.62 -2.39
C GLY A 89 -24.93 12.47 -2.88
N PHE A 90 -24.73 11.49 -2.00
CA PHE A 90 -23.98 10.28 -2.30
C PHE A 90 -24.66 9.07 -1.66
N ARG A 91 -24.61 7.93 -2.35
CA ARG A 91 -25.09 6.65 -1.84
C ARG A 91 -23.96 5.65 -1.93
N HIS A 92 -23.55 5.12 -0.78
CA HIS A 92 -22.54 4.08 -0.75
C HIS A 92 -23.00 2.85 -1.52
N ASP A 93 -22.16 2.42 -2.46
CA ASP A 93 -22.25 1.14 -3.15
C ASP A 93 -20.94 0.36 -2.94
N PRO A 94 -20.98 -0.88 -2.41
CA PRO A 94 -19.80 -1.72 -2.24
C PRO A 94 -18.95 -1.94 -3.50
N LEU A 95 -19.54 -1.82 -4.70
CA LEU A 95 -18.79 -1.82 -5.97
C LEU A 95 -17.67 -0.78 -5.98
N MET A 96 -17.90 0.35 -5.32
CA MET A 96 -17.04 1.54 -5.32
C MET A 96 -16.14 1.64 -4.07
N HIS A 97 -16.05 0.57 -3.28
CA HIS A 97 -15.36 0.52 -1.99
C HIS A 97 -15.97 1.48 -0.94
N GLY A 98 -15.22 1.73 0.13
CA GLY A 98 -15.70 2.49 1.27
C GLY A 98 -15.91 4.00 0.97
N PRO A 99 -16.83 4.65 1.72
CA PRO A 99 -17.29 6.01 1.45
C PRO A 99 -16.26 7.11 1.80
N PHE A 100 -15.25 6.82 2.62
CA PHE A 100 -14.33 7.84 3.16
C PHE A 100 -13.65 8.65 2.05
N GLN A 101 -13.21 8.00 0.97
CA GLN A 101 -12.54 8.69 -0.13
C GLN A 101 -13.46 9.69 -0.85
N PHE A 102 -14.75 9.37 -0.95
CA PHE A 102 -15.72 10.23 -1.63
C PHE A 102 -15.99 11.49 -0.83
N GLU A 103 -16.24 11.33 0.47
CA GLU A 103 -16.49 12.46 1.35
C GLU A 103 -15.27 13.36 1.54
N ALA A 104 -14.09 12.75 1.70
CA ALA A 104 -12.85 13.51 1.84
C ALA A 104 -12.50 14.26 0.55
N THR A 105 -12.71 13.65 -0.61
CA THR A 105 -12.48 14.30 -1.91
C THR A 105 -13.54 15.36 -2.20
N ALA A 106 -14.80 15.13 -1.84
CA ALA A 106 -15.87 16.14 -1.94
C ALA A 106 -15.55 17.37 -1.08
N ALA A 107 -15.03 17.18 0.14
CA ALA A 107 -14.58 18.28 0.98
C ALA A 107 -13.41 19.06 0.35
N ILE A 108 -12.49 18.37 -0.34
CA ILE A 108 -11.41 19.03 -1.09
C ILE A 108 -11.97 19.85 -2.25
N PHE A 109 -12.90 19.29 -3.04
CA PHE A 109 -13.56 20.01 -4.14
C PHE A 109 -14.32 21.24 -3.65
N PHE A 110 -15.02 21.13 -2.52
CA PHE A 110 -15.71 22.26 -1.90
C PHE A 110 -14.76 23.42 -1.52
N ILE A 111 -13.52 23.11 -1.11
CA ILE A 111 -12.55 24.12 -0.64
C ILE A 111 -11.70 24.68 -1.79
N PHE A 112 -11.26 23.83 -2.73
CA PHE A 112 -10.25 24.16 -3.73
C PHE A 112 -10.77 24.13 -5.18
N GLY A 113 -12.02 23.72 -5.40
CA GLY A 113 -12.57 23.44 -6.72
C GLY A 113 -12.25 22.03 -7.22
N ASP A 114 -13.06 21.54 -8.15
CA ASP A 114 -12.89 20.25 -8.79
C ASP A 114 -11.98 20.31 -10.02
N SER A 115 -11.00 19.41 -10.05
CA SER A 115 -10.02 19.26 -11.14
C SER A 115 -9.33 17.92 -11.02
N ASP A 116 -8.63 17.49 -12.08
CA ASP A 116 -7.78 16.29 -12.06
C ASP A 116 -6.65 16.37 -11.01
N TYR A 117 -6.22 17.59 -10.65
CA TYR A 117 -5.24 17.79 -9.59
C TYR A 117 -5.86 17.57 -8.21
N THR A 118 -7.01 18.22 -7.94
CA THR A 118 -7.67 18.16 -6.63
C THR A 118 -8.28 16.79 -6.36
N SER A 119 -8.67 16.02 -7.38
CA SER A 119 -9.17 14.65 -7.22
C SER A 119 -8.13 13.70 -6.65
N ARG A 120 -6.84 13.95 -6.91
CA ARG A 120 -5.71 13.14 -6.46
C ARG A 120 -5.04 13.66 -5.19
N LEU A 121 -5.41 14.87 -4.73
CA LEU A 121 -4.75 15.56 -3.64
C LEU A 121 -4.79 14.79 -2.31
N LEU A 122 -5.93 14.17 -1.99
CA LEU A 122 -6.11 13.34 -0.79
C LEU A 122 -5.03 12.25 -0.68
N TYR A 123 -4.81 11.56 -1.80
CA TYR A 123 -3.92 10.40 -1.93
C TYR A 123 -2.45 10.84 -1.90
N ALA A 124 -2.13 11.99 -2.50
CA ALA A 124 -0.80 12.58 -2.45
C ALA A 124 -0.42 12.98 -1.02
N VAL A 125 -1.33 13.64 -0.30
CA VAL A 125 -1.14 14.02 1.10
C VAL A 125 -1.00 12.78 1.99
N ALA A 126 -1.81 11.74 1.76
CA ALA A 126 -1.68 10.47 2.47
C ALA A 126 -0.32 9.80 2.21
N GLY A 127 0.19 9.83 0.98
CA GLY A 127 1.52 9.35 0.65
C GLY A 127 2.64 10.11 1.36
N ILE A 128 2.51 11.45 1.50
CA ILE A 128 3.47 12.25 2.29
C ILE A 128 3.39 11.88 3.77
N ALA A 129 2.18 11.73 4.32
CA ALA A 129 1.98 11.30 5.70
C ALA A 129 2.57 9.91 5.97
N LEU A 130 2.43 8.97 5.03
CA LEU A 130 3.02 7.63 5.10
C LEU A 130 4.54 7.68 5.29
N VAL A 131 5.24 8.58 4.58
CA VAL A 131 6.69 8.78 4.71
C VAL A 131 7.09 9.32 6.09
N ALA A 132 6.21 10.06 6.75
CA ALA A 132 6.46 10.59 8.10
C ALA A 132 6.23 9.55 9.20
N LEU A 133 5.34 8.56 8.99
CA LEU A 133 4.93 7.62 10.04
C LEU A 133 6.08 6.85 10.75
N PRO A 134 7.17 6.43 10.09
CA PRO A 134 8.27 5.73 10.76
C PRO A 134 8.91 6.54 11.90
N LEU A 135 8.79 7.87 11.92
CA LEU A 135 9.19 8.72 13.06
C LEU A 135 8.57 8.27 14.39
N PHE A 136 7.29 7.90 14.34
CA PHE A 136 6.55 7.42 15.51
C PHE A 136 6.91 5.97 15.87
N PHE A 137 7.61 5.27 14.98
CA PHE A 137 8.04 3.88 15.15
C PHE A 137 9.52 3.70 15.52
N ARG A 138 10.27 4.79 15.66
CA ARG A 138 11.71 4.80 16.00
C ARG A 138 12.08 4.03 17.27
N SER A 139 11.14 3.85 18.21
CA SER A 139 11.39 3.07 19.43
C SER A 139 11.62 1.58 19.17
N ARG A 140 11.14 1.07 18.03
CA ARG A 140 11.30 -0.34 17.62
C ARG A 140 12.26 -0.52 16.45
N LEU A 141 12.25 0.43 15.50
CA LEU A 141 13.15 0.40 14.33
C LEU A 141 14.56 0.95 14.61
N GLY A 142 14.73 1.71 15.70
CA GLY A 142 15.89 2.58 15.88
C GLY A 142 15.83 3.82 14.98
N ARG A 143 16.71 4.80 15.22
CA ARG A 143 16.74 6.06 14.46
C ARG A 143 17.06 5.84 12.98
N LEU A 144 18.13 5.10 12.70
CA LEU A 144 18.54 4.78 11.33
C LEU A 144 17.51 3.90 10.62
N GLY A 145 16.97 2.89 11.31
CA GLY A 145 15.96 2.01 10.70
C GLY A 145 14.70 2.76 10.31
N ALA A 146 14.20 3.67 11.16
CA ALA A 146 13.07 4.52 10.84
C ALA A 146 13.36 5.46 9.64
N LEU A 147 14.55 6.05 9.59
CA LEU A 147 14.95 6.90 8.47
C LEU A 147 15.04 6.10 7.16
N PHE A 148 15.68 4.93 7.17
CA PHE A 148 15.77 4.07 5.99
C PHE A 148 14.41 3.58 5.51
N THR A 149 13.50 3.20 6.43
CA THR A 149 12.10 2.92 6.09
C THR A 149 11.47 4.13 5.39
N SER A 150 11.65 5.34 5.93
CA SER A 150 11.07 6.57 5.35
C SER A 150 11.64 6.87 3.96
N VAL A 151 12.95 6.70 3.76
CA VAL A 151 13.61 6.87 2.45
C VAL A 151 13.02 5.90 1.42
N MET A 152 12.88 4.63 1.77
CA MET A 152 12.30 3.64 0.86
C MET A 152 10.81 3.87 0.60
N LEU A 153 10.03 4.33 1.59
CA LEU A 153 8.63 4.73 1.37
C LEU A 153 8.51 5.94 0.42
N ALA A 154 9.45 6.89 0.51
CA ALA A 154 9.44 8.09 -0.31
C ALA A 154 9.69 7.78 -1.79
N PHE A 155 10.62 6.86 -2.06
CA PHE A 155 11.12 6.53 -3.39
C PHE A 155 10.70 5.14 -3.91
N SER A 156 9.75 4.44 -3.28
CA SER A 156 9.24 3.17 -3.81
C SER A 156 8.40 3.44 -5.06
N PRO A 157 8.63 2.74 -6.20
CA PRO A 157 7.86 2.98 -7.41
C PRO A 157 6.37 2.76 -7.22
N ALA A 158 5.98 1.67 -6.55
CA ALA A 158 4.57 1.37 -6.32
C ALA A 158 3.93 2.41 -5.39
N LEU A 159 4.58 2.76 -4.27
CA LEU A 159 4.02 3.72 -3.31
C LEU A 159 4.00 5.14 -3.83
N LEU A 160 4.96 5.55 -4.67
CA LEU A 160 4.93 6.86 -5.31
C LEU A 160 3.82 6.91 -6.35
N TYR A 161 3.75 5.91 -7.24
CA TYR A 161 2.75 5.83 -8.30
C TYR A 161 1.31 5.86 -7.74
N PHE A 162 1.00 4.98 -6.77
CA PHE A 162 -0.34 4.90 -6.18
C PHE A 162 -0.65 6.02 -5.17
N SER A 163 0.35 6.81 -4.76
CA SER A 163 0.08 8.07 -4.04
C SER A 163 -0.28 9.23 -4.95
N ARG A 164 -0.11 9.08 -6.28
CA ARG A 164 -0.51 10.06 -7.29
C ARG A 164 -1.75 9.61 -8.07
N PHE A 165 -2.48 8.62 -7.54
CA PHE A 165 -3.60 7.96 -8.19
C PHE A 165 -4.79 7.94 -7.21
N ALA A 166 -5.97 8.35 -7.67
CA ALA A 166 -7.16 8.49 -6.84
C ALA A 166 -7.80 7.13 -6.49
N ARG A 167 -7.11 6.34 -5.67
CA ARG A 167 -7.55 5.02 -5.19
C ARG A 167 -7.14 4.73 -3.75
N ASN A 168 -7.98 3.99 -3.05
CA ASN A 168 -7.89 3.70 -1.62
C ASN A 168 -6.58 3.05 -1.12
N ASP A 169 -5.79 2.41 -1.97
CA ASP A 169 -4.65 1.58 -1.54
C ASP A 169 -3.59 2.36 -0.75
N ILE A 170 -3.28 3.60 -1.12
CA ILE A 170 -2.33 4.43 -0.36
C ILE A 170 -2.90 4.85 1.01
N LEU A 171 -4.22 5.10 1.08
CA LEU A 171 -4.92 5.40 2.35
C LEU A 171 -4.81 4.19 3.28
N MET A 172 -5.07 2.99 2.76
CA MET A 172 -4.89 1.75 3.49
C MET A 172 -3.46 1.57 3.99
N ALA A 173 -2.43 1.91 3.21
CA ALA A 173 -1.05 1.85 3.69
C ALA A 173 -0.80 2.75 4.92
N VAL A 174 -1.38 3.97 4.94
CA VAL A 174 -1.33 4.88 6.11
C VAL A 174 -2.03 4.25 7.31
N TRP A 175 -3.27 3.76 7.12
CA TRP A 175 -4.06 3.15 8.18
C TRP A 175 -3.37 1.94 8.77
N VAL A 176 -2.85 1.04 7.92
CA VAL A 176 -2.17 -0.19 8.33
C VAL A 176 -0.89 0.12 9.10
N LEU A 177 -0.02 0.99 8.58
CA LEU A 177 1.22 1.33 9.30
C LEU A 177 0.91 2.05 10.62
N GLY A 178 -0.08 2.96 10.62
CA GLY A 178 -0.57 3.61 11.83
C GLY A 178 -1.09 2.61 12.88
N LEU A 179 -1.85 1.60 12.45
CA LEU A 179 -2.37 0.54 13.31
C LEU A 179 -1.25 -0.32 13.89
N VAL A 180 -0.27 -0.71 13.06
CA VAL A 180 0.91 -1.45 13.50
C VAL A 180 1.71 -0.63 14.53
N ILE A 181 1.90 0.66 14.29
CA ILE A 181 2.54 1.57 15.25
C ILE A 181 1.74 1.60 16.55
N CYS A 182 0.42 1.82 16.50
CA CYS A 182 -0.43 1.87 17.69
C CYS A 182 -0.41 0.56 18.48
N MET A 183 -0.45 -0.59 17.79
CA MET A 183 -0.36 -1.92 18.40
C MET A 183 0.94 -2.07 19.20
N TRP A 184 2.09 -1.81 18.58
CA TRP A 184 3.38 -1.96 19.24
C TRP A 184 3.61 -0.92 20.33
N ARG A 185 3.17 0.32 20.12
CA ARG A 185 3.24 1.39 21.13
C ARG A 185 2.34 1.10 22.33
N TYR A 186 1.17 0.50 22.11
CA TYR A 186 0.30 0.02 23.19
C TYR A 186 0.99 -1.06 24.01
N ILE A 187 1.52 -2.09 23.35
CA ILE A 187 2.23 -3.20 24.02
C ILE A 187 3.43 -2.69 24.82
N ASP A 188 4.20 -1.76 24.26
CA ASP A 188 5.32 -1.13 24.95
C ASP A 188 4.88 -0.32 26.17
N ALA A 189 3.86 0.52 26.00
CA ALA A 189 3.37 1.41 27.04
C ALA A 189 2.71 0.65 28.20
N ASP A 190 1.96 -0.42 27.89
CA ASP A 190 1.36 -1.32 28.88
C ASP A 190 2.42 -2.01 29.73
N SER A 191 3.50 -2.49 29.10
CA SER A 191 4.63 -3.12 29.82
C SER A 191 5.31 -2.18 30.82
N LYS A 192 5.22 -0.86 30.59
CA LYS A 192 5.80 0.19 31.43
C LYS A 192 4.80 0.82 32.42
N GLY A 193 3.52 0.48 32.33
CA GLY A 193 2.47 1.09 33.13
C GLY A 193 2.16 2.56 32.76
N GLU A 194 2.50 3.00 31.56
CA GLU A 194 2.37 4.39 31.12
C GLU A 194 1.22 4.56 30.11
N GLY A 195 0.36 5.58 30.29
CA GLY A 195 -0.54 6.19 29.27
C GLY A 195 -0.88 5.39 28.00
N LYS A 196 -1.32 4.13 28.15
CA LYS A 196 -1.44 3.16 27.05
C LYS A 196 -2.73 3.35 26.24
N ASN A 197 -3.81 3.81 26.89
CA ASN A 197 -5.16 3.84 26.31
C ASN A 197 -5.27 4.76 25.09
N ARG A 198 -4.46 5.82 25.00
CA ARG A 198 -4.42 6.71 23.82
C ARG A 198 -4.16 5.95 22.52
N TYR A 199 -3.35 4.89 22.55
CA TYR A 199 -3.05 4.09 21.36
C TYR A 199 -4.21 3.19 20.97
N ILE A 200 -5.06 2.78 21.93
CA ILE A 200 -6.33 2.11 21.63
C ILE A 200 -7.29 3.08 20.94
N TYR A 201 -7.40 4.32 21.44
CA TYR A 201 -8.31 5.31 20.86
C TYR A 201 -7.90 5.71 19.44
N ILE A 202 -6.60 5.92 19.20
CA ILE A 202 -6.08 6.19 17.85
C ILE A 202 -6.28 4.94 16.97
N ALA A 203 -6.02 3.72 17.48
CA ALA A 203 -6.26 2.51 16.72
C ALA A 203 -7.75 2.32 16.36
N ALA A 204 -8.68 2.70 17.24
CA ALA A 204 -10.11 2.66 16.96
C ALA A 204 -10.48 3.62 15.82
N ALA A 205 -9.96 4.84 15.82
CA ALA A 205 -10.16 5.78 14.70
C ALA A 205 -9.57 5.25 13.39
N LEU A 206 -8.34 4.73 13.42
CA LEU A 206 -7.68 4.15 12.24
C LEU A 206 -8.39 2.90 11.72
N LEU A 207 -8.94 2.06 12.60
CA LEU A 207 -9.77 0.92 12.21
C LEU A 207 -11.04 1.42 11.53
N ALA A 208 -11.74 2.41 12.07
CA ALA A 208 -12.94 2.95 11.44
C ALA A 208 -12.64 3.51 10.05
N LEU A 209 -11.55 4.28 9.90
CA LEU A 209 -11.10 4.79 8.61
C LEU A 209 -10.72 3.67 7.63
N ALA A 210 -10.06 2.61 8.11
CA ALA A 210 -9.72 1.45 7.27
C ALA A 210 -10.97 0.74 6.75
N PHE A 211 -11.96 0.48 7.61
CA PHE A 211 -13.23 -0.12 7.20
C PHE A 211 -14.03 0.81 6.29
N ALA A 212 -13.98 2.12 6.51
CA ALA A 212 -14.60 3.12 5.63
C ALA A 212 -13.82 3.40 4.34
N SER A 213 -12.65 2.79 4.13
CA SER A 213 -11.83 2.97 2.91
C SER A 213 -11.91 1.76 1.98
N LYS A 214 -11.66 0.55 2.49
CA LYS A 214 -11.54 -0.65 1.63
C LYS A 214 -11.73 -1.96 2.39
N GLU A 215 -12.23 -2.97 1.70
CA GLU A 215 -12.47 -4.33 2.19
C GLU A 215 -11.18 -5.07 2.56
N THR A 216 -10.01 -4.59 2.08
CA THR A 216 -8.72 -5.07 2.57
C THR A 216 -8.55 -4.92 4.10
N SER A 217 -9.35 -4.08 4.75
CA SER A 217 -9.45 -3.98 6.22
C SER A 217 -9.75 -5.32 6.91
N TYR A 218 -10.54 -6.20 6.29
CA TYR A 218 -10.79 -7.56 6.78
C TYR A 218 -9.51 -8.41 6.80
N LEU A 219 -8.73 -8.37 5.72
CA LEU A 219 -7.46 -9.09 5.64
C LEU A 219 -6.45 -8.58 6.68
N ILE A 220 -6.39 -7.26 6.88
CA ILE A 220 -5.48 -6.64 7.86
C ILE A 220 -5.87 -7.01 9.29
N THR A 221 -7.14 -6.91 9.65
CA THR A 221 -7.60 -7.27 11.00
C THR A 221 -7.40 -8.76 11.28
N ALA A 222 -7.66 -9.63 10.31
CA ALA A 222 -7.35 -11.05 10.41
C ALA A 222 -5.84 -11.30 10.56
N LEU A 223 -4.98 -10.63 9.79
CA LEU A 223 -3.53 -10.75 9.85
C LEU A 223 -2.97 -10.34 11.22
N LEU A 224 -3.35 -9.16 11.70
CA LEU A 224 -2.90 -8.66 13.02
C LEU A 224 -3.47 -9.54 14.15
N GLY A 225 -4.74 -9.93 14.04
CA GLY A 225 -5.41 -10.79 15.01
C GLY A 225 -4.74 -12.17 15.10
N LEU A 226 -4.45 -12.79 13.97
CA LEU A 226 -3.78 -14.09 13.88
C LEU A 226 -2.36 -14.02 14.46
N PHE A 227 -1.58 -12.97 14.16
CA PHE A 227 -0.27 -12.79 14.77
C PHE A 227 -0.36 -12.73 16.30
N LEU A 228 -1.24 -11.88 16.84
CA LEU A 228 -1.39 -11.72 18.28
C LEU A 228 -1.87 -13.02 18.94
N ALA A 229 -2.81 -13.73 18.31
CA ALA A 229 -3.30 -15.03 18.79
C ALA A 229 -2.18 -16.09 18.80
N LEU A 230 -1.42 -16.22 17.72
CA LEU A 230 -0.28 -17.15 17.64
C LEU A 230 0.82 -16.78 18.64
N TRP A 231 1.10 -15.49 18.82
CA TRP A 231 2.10 -15.03 19.78
C TRP A 231 1.67 -15.34 21.22
N LEU A 232 0.39 -15.09 21.57
CA LEU A 232 -0.17 -15.46 22.87
C LEU A 232 -0.19 -16.97 23.09
N LEU A 233 -0.52 -17.75 22.06
CA LEU A 233 -0.47 -19.20 22.11
C LEU A 233 0.95 -19.69 22.37
N PHE A 234 1.93 -19.18 21.63
CA PHE A 234 3.35 -19.54 21.77
C PHE A 234 3.90 -19.18 23.16
N MET A 235 3.59 -17.98 23.67
CA MET A 235 4.00 -17.57 25.02
C MET A 235 3.41 -18.44 26.13
N ASN A 236 2.22 -19.01 25.90
CA ASN A 236 1.55 -19.88 26.87
C ASN A 236 1.73 -21.39 26.58
N ALA A 237 2.33 -21.77 25.46
CA ALA A 237 2.44 -23.15 25.00
C ALA A 237 3.08 -24.09 26.04
N PRO A 238 4.19 -23.75 26.73
CA PRO A 238 4.75 -24.64 27.76
C PRO A 238 3.77 -24.92 28.91
N ARG A 239 2.93 -23.94 29.25
CA ARG A 239 1.91 -24.08 30.29
C ARG A 239 0.71 -24.88 29.79
N ILE A 240 0.27 -24.64 28.56
CA ILE A 240 -0.85 -25.37 27.92
C ILE A 240 -0.48 -26.84 27.76
N LEU A 241 0.71 -27.14 27.22
CA LEU A 241 1.20 -28.50 27.01
C LEU A 241 1.35 -29.27 28.31
N ARG A 242 1.84 -28.61 29.37
CA ARG A 242 1.92 -29.22 30.71
C ARG A 242 0.53 -29.60 31.27
N ASN A 243 -0.50 -28.79 30.97
CA ASN A 243 -1.86 -29.04 31.47
C ASN A 243 -2.65 -30.01 30.58
N ALA A 244 -2.31 -30.12 29.30
CA ALA A 244 -2.99 -31.01 28.35
C ALA A 244 -2.65 -32.50 28.58
N ASP A 245 -1.72 -32.83 29.47
CA ASP A 245 -1.29 -34.19 29.83
C ASP A 245 -1.09 -35.08 28.58
N ILE A 246 -0.24 -34.61 27.65
CA ILE A 246 0.05 -35.30 26.40
C ILE A 246 1.24 -36.23 26.62
N ARG A 247 1.00 -37.54 26.53
CA ARG A 247 2.05 -38.56 26.58
C ARG A 247 2.41 -38.98 25.16
N ILE A 248 3.64 -38.66 24.76
CA ILE A 248 4.18 -39.00 23.44
C ILE A 248 4.24 -40.53 23.32
N GLY A 249 3.53 -41.11 22.35
CA GLY A 249 3.43 -42.56 22.13
C GLY A 249 2.12 -43.21 22.60
N GLU A 250 1.38 -42.60 23.51
CA GLU A 250 0.08 -43.11 24.00
C GLU A 250 -1.12 -42.30 23.49
N THR A 251 -0.90 -41.03 23.14
CA THR A 251 -1.97 -40.12 22.73
C THR A 251 -2.02 -40.03 21.21
N THR A 252 -3.15 -40.38 20.59
CA THR A 252 -3.34 -40.16 19.14
C THR A 252 -3.32 -38.67 18.82
N THR A 253 -2.95 -38.30 17.58
CA THR A 253 -2.88 -36.89 17.15
C THR A 253 -4.18 -36.14 17.39
N LEU A 254 -5.33 -36.75 17.08
CA LEU A 254 -6.65 -36.16 17.31
C LEU A 254 -6.96 -35.97 18.80
N ALA A 255 -6.62 -36.94 19.65
CA ALA A 255 -6.80 -36.83 21.10
C ALA A 255 -5.86 -35.77 21.71
N ALA A 256 -4.63 -35.65 21.20
CA ALA A 256 -3.69 -34.62 21.62
C ALA A 256 -4.20 -33.23 21.27
N ILE A 257 -4.71 -33.03 20.04
CA ILE A 257 -5.36 -31.77 19.63
C ILE A 257 -6.55 -31.46 20.54
N GLY A 258 -7.44 -32.44 20.76
CA GLY A 258 -8.62 -32.27 21.63
C GLY A 258 -8.24 -31.88 23.07
N ARG A 259 -7.19 -32.49 23.64
CA ARG A 259 -6.68 -32.16 24.98
C ARG A 259 -6.04 -30.77 25.02
N ILE A 260 -5.30 -30.36 23.99
CA ILE A 260 -4.73 -28.99 23.90
C ILE A 260 -5.84 -27.96 23.86
N VAL A 261 -6.87 -28.17 23.02
CA VAL A 261 -8.02 -27.27 22.89
C VAL A 261 -8.77 -27.18 24.22
N SER A 262 -9.04 -28.32 24.86
CA SER A 262 -9.70 -28.36 26.17
C SER A 262 -8.85 -27.70 27.27
N ALA A 263 -7.53 -27.90 27.29
CA ALA A 263 -6.63 -27.26 28.25
C ALA A 263 -6.53 -25.75 28.04
N ALA A 264 -6.62 -25.27 26.79
CA ALA A 264 -6.71 -23.85 26.47
C ALA A 264 -8.07 -23.25 26.87
N TRP A 265 -9.17 -23.98 26.69
CA TRP A 265 -10.55 -23.51 26.94
C TRP A 265 -11.01 -23.62 28.40
N SER A 266 -10.55 -24.64 29.13
CA SER A 266 -10.98 -24.94 30.52
C SER A 266 -10.59 -23.87 31.53
N ARG A 267 -9.67 -22.97 31.18
CA ARG A 267 -9.35 -21.80 32.00
C ARG A 267 -10.23 -20.62 31.61
N ARG A 268 -11.17 -20.27 32.49
CA ARG A 268 -11.78 -18.94 32.51
C ARG A 268 -10.71 -17.93 32.89
N VAL A 269 -10.07 -17.31 31.90
CA VAL A 269 -9.25 -16.11 32.13
C VAL A 269 -10.22 -14.96 32.38
N PRO A 270 -10.20 -14.31 33.55
CA PRO A 270 -11.10 -13.20 33.81
C PRO A 270 -10.77 -12.08 32.82
N LEU A 271 -11.76 -11.62 32.06
CA LEU A 271 -11.58 -10.59 31.03
C LEU A 271 -10.80 -9.37 31.58
N PRO A 272 -11.10 -8.80 32.77
CA PRO A 272 -10.37 -7.64 33.29
C PRO A 272 -8.86 -7.84 33.51
N SER A 273 -8.38 -9.08 33.52
CA SER A 273 -6.95 -9.40 33.65
C SER A 273 -6.17 -9.31 32.34
N LEU A 274 -6.86 -9.22 31.19
CA LEU A 274 -6.24 -9.15 29.88
C LEU A 274 -5.49 -7.82 29.69
N ARG A 275 -4.21 -7.92 29.34
CA ARG A 275 -3.28 -6.80 29.17
C ARG A 275 -2.40 -7.01 27.93
N GLY A 276 -1.67 -5.96 27.53
CA GLY A 276 -0.71 -5.98 26.44
C GLY A 276 -1.27 -6.62 25.14
N PRO A 277 -0.63 -7.65 24.58
CA PRO A 277 -1.07 -8.25 23.32
C PRO A 277 -2.50 -8.80 23.36
N ALA A 278 -2.95 -9.34 24.50
CA ALA A 278 -4.30 -9.91 24.65
C ALA A 278 -5.39 -8.84 24.69
N ALA A 279 -5.12 -7.71 25.36
CA ALA A 279 -6.02 -6.57 25.38
C ALA A 279 -6.18 -5.94 23.99
N PHE A 280 -5.08 -5.77 23.25
CA PHE A 280 -5.14 -5.23 21.89
C PHE A 280 -5.88 -6.17 20.93
N LEU A 281 -5.66 -7.49 21.04
CA LEU A 281 -6.42 -8.50 20.29
C LEU A 281 -7.92 -8.43 20.59
N LEU A 282 -8.30 -8.27 21.86
CA LEU A 282 -9.69 -8.12 22.27
C LEU A 282 -10.32 -6.88 21.65
N ILE A 283 -9.65 -5.72 21.68
CA ILE A 283 -10.11 -4.49 21.02
C ILE A 283 -10.30 -4.71 19.52
N LEU A 284 -9.29 -5.29 18.85
CA LEU A 284 -9.32 -5.55 17.41
C LEU A 284 -10.52 -6.42 17.02
N ILE A 285 -10.76 -7.50 17.78
CA ILE A 285 -11.90 -8.40 17.55
C ILE A 285 -13.21 -7.70 17.86
N THR A 286 -13.39 -7.17 19.07
CA THR A 286 -14.69 -6.64 19.52
C THR A 286 -15.15 -5.48 18.66
N LEU A 287 -14.29 -4.49 18.36
CA LEU A 287 -14.70 -3.33 17.54
C LEU A 287 -15.13 -3.71 16.12
N THR A 288 -14.56 -4.78 15.56
CA THR A 288 -14.78 -5.17 14.16
C THR A 288 -15.75 -6.34 14.00
N LEU A 289 -16.05 -7.07 15.08
CA LEU A 289 -16.85 -8.31 15.05
C LEU A 289 -18.17 -8.18 14.29
N PRO A 290 -18.97 -7.10 14.44
CA PRO A 290 -20.21 -6.96 13.67
C PRO A 290 -19.98 -6.84 12.16
N MET A 291 -18.86 -6.25 11.74
CA MET A 291 -18.52 -6.09 10.31
C MET A 291 -18.17 -7.42 9.64
N TRP A 292 -17.87 -8.46 10.43
CA TRP A 292 -17.58 -9.81 9.95
C TRP A 292 -18.84 -10.66 9.73
N SER A 293 -20.05 -10.12 9.92
CA SER A 293 -21.30 -10.90 9.88
C SER A 293 -21.50 -11.66 8.57
N ALA A 294 -21.15 -11.04 7.42
CA ALA A 294 -21.29 -11.66 6.10
C ALA A 294 -20.30 -12.82 5.84
N ALA A 295 -19.31 -13.06 6.71
CA ALA A 295 -18.39 -14.19 6.59
C ALA A 295 -19.11 -15.55 6.66
N ILE A 296 -20.32 -15.62 7.22
CA ILE A 296 -21.16 -16.81 7.16
C ILE A 296 -21.46 -17.25 5.71
N GLY A 297 -21.46 -16.32 4.76
CA GLY A 297 -21.63 -16.60 3.33
C GLY A 297 -20.57 -17.54 2.76
N ILE A 298 -19.36 -17.56 3.33
CA ILE A 298 -18.30 -18.51 2.91
C ILE A 298 -18.74 -19.96 3.14
N LEU A 299 -19.61 -20.20 4.12
CA LEU A 299 -20.08 -21.53 4.48
C LEU A 299 -21.34 -21.95 3.69
N GLN A 300 -21.99 -21.03 2.96
CA GLN A 300 -23.32 -21.27 2.38
C GLN A 300 -23.32 -22.41 1.35
N GLU A 301 -22.23 -22.56 0.58
CA GLU A 301 -22.05 -23.64 -0.41
C GLU A 301 -21.44 -24.92 0.18
N THR A 302 -21.05 -24.90 1.47
CA THR A 302 -20.43 -26.05 2.13
C THR A 302 -21.50 -27.02 2.65
N PRO A 303 -21.16 -28.31 2.88
CA PRO A 303 -22.10 -29.28 3.48
C PRO A 303 -22.70 -28.84 4.82
N LEU A 304 -22.08 -27.87 5.51
CA LEU A 304 -22.58 -27.33 6.77
C LEU A 304 -23.87 -26.51 6.61
N LEU A 305 -24.05 -25.80 5.50
CA LEU A 305 -25.21 -24.90 5.29
C LEU A 305 -25.95 -25.11 3.97
N ASN A 306 -25.38 -25.81 2.99
CA ASN A 306 -26.01 -26.02 1.69
C ASN A 306 -27.40 -26.68 1.80
N TRP A 307 -27.59 -27.60 2.76
CA TRP A 307 -28.89 -28.24 3.04
C TRP A 307 -30.01 -27.27 3.45
N SER A 308 -29.66 -26.07 3.94
CA SER A 308 -30.64 -25.07 4.38
C SER A 308 -31.25 -24.28 3.21
N ASN A 309 -30.64 -24.34 2.03
CA ASN A 309 -31.01 -23.54 0.86
C ASN A 309 -31.12 -22.02 1.16
N LEU A 310 -30.28 -21.54 2.09
CA LEU A 310 -30.20 -20.14 2.50
C LEU A 310 -29.05 -19.45 1.78
N THR A 311 -29.34 -18.35 1.12
CA THR A 311 -28.32 -17.52 0.44
C THR A 311 -28.03 -16.27 1.28
N PHE A 312 -26.88 -16.27 1.94
CA PHE A 312 -26.41 -15.14 2.76
C PHE A 312 -25.68 -14.08 1.94
N VAL A 313 -25.05 -14.50 0.83
CA VAL A 313 -24.29 -13.66 -0.10
C VAL A 313 -24.73 -14.02 -1.52
N THR A 314 -25.35 -13.08 -2.21
CA THR A 314 -25.75 -13.21 -3.62
C THR A 314 -24.59 -12.94 -4.58
N GLN A 315 -24.52 -13.75 -5.64
CA GLN A 315 -23.50 -13.69 -6.70
C GLN A 315 -23.99 -12.96 -7.97
N ASP A 316 -25.30 -12.96 -8.24
CA ASP A 316 -25.87 -12.47 -9.51
C ASP A 316 -25.90 -10.94 -9.64
N GLY A 317 -25.51 -10.45 -10.82
CA GLY A 317 -25.18 -9.06 -11.19
C GLY A 317 -26.31 -8.03 -11.22
N GLY A 318 -27.31 -8.15 -10.35
CA GLY A 318 -28.29 -7.08 -10.09
C GLY A 318 -27.80 -6.05 -9.07
N ALA A 319 -28.64 -5.07 -8.74
CA ALA A 319 -28.32 -3.95 -7.82
C ALA A 319 -27.98 -4.34 -6.36
N ASN A 320 -28.00 -5.63 -6.00
CA ASN A 320 -27.88 -6.12 -4.61
C ASN A 320 -26.84 -7.24 -4.42
N VAL A 321 -25.80 -7.34 -5.27
CA VAL A 321 -24.69 -8.29 -5.07
C VAL A 321 -24.14 -8.19 -3.64
N GLY A 322 -23.90 -9.35 -3.01
CA GLY A 322 -23.39 -9.42 -1.65
C GLY A 322 -24.43 -9.38 -0.53
N SER A 323 -25.72 -9.27 -0.86
CA SER A 323 -26.81 -9.16 0.12
C SER A 323 -27.43 -10.52 0.46
N PRO A 324 -28.03 -10.69 1.64
CA PRO A 324 -28.81 -11.89 1.95
C PRO A 324 -30.19 -11.81 1.29
N VAL A 325 -30.78 -12.96 0.92
CA VAL A 325 -32.11 -13.01 0.28
C VAL A 325 -33.06 -14.00 0.95
N GLY A 326 -34.36 -13.76 0.78
CA GLY A 326 -35.42 -14.62 1.33
C GLY A 326 -35.32 -14.80 2.85
N GLY A 327 -35.41 -16.05 3.32
CA GLY A 327 -35.31 -16.38 4.75
C GLY A 327 -33.95 -16.05 5.38
N ALA A 328 -32.89 -15.91 4.59
CA ALA A 328 -31.57 -15.57 5.09
C ALA A 328 -31.48 -14.15 5.67
N ILE A 329 -32.37 -13.23 5.25
CA ILE A 329 -32.39 -11.83 5.74
C ILE A 329 -32.61 -11.78 7.25
N LEU A 330 -33.56 -12.57 7.77
CA LEU A 330 -33.86 -12.63 9.20
C LEU A 330 -32.66 -13.18 9.98
N LEU A 331 -32.06 -14.27 9.50
CA LEU A 331 -30.91 -14.90 10.16
C LEU A 331 -29.66 -14.02 10.11
N ALA A 332 -29.44 -13.34 8.98
CA ALA A 332 -28.40 -12.33 8.81
C ALA A 332 -28.54 -11.19 9.84
N SER A 333 -29.76 -10.66 9.98
CA SER A 333 -30.07 -9.59 10.93
C SER A 333 -29.87 -10.05 12.38
N LEU A 334 -30.36 -11.24 12.73
CA LEU A 334 -30.18 -11.83 14.06
C LEU A 334 -28.71 -12.11 14.37
N LEU A 335 -27.94 -12.60 13.40
CA LEU A 335 -26.51 -12.82 13.53
C LEU A 335 -25.78 -11.51 13.78
N MET A 336 -26.06 -10.46 13.01
CA MET A 336 -25.45 -9.15 13.19
C MET A 336 -25.73 -8.57 14.58
N VAL A 337 -26.99 -8.61 15.05
CA VAL A 337 -27.38 -8.17 16.40
C VAL A 337 -26.70 -9.02 17.47
N THR A 338 -26.58 -10.33 17.26
CA THR A 338 -25.89 -11.24 18.18
C THR A 338 -24.40 -10.92 18.28
N LEU A 339 -23.72 -10.74 17.15
CA LEU A 339 -22.31 -10.37 17.11
C LEU A 339 -22.04 -8.99 17.73
N MET A 340 -22.95 -8.03 17.51
CA MET A 340 -22.92 -6.74 18.20
C MET A 340 -23.09 -6.91 19.72
N GLY A 341 -24.07 -7.71 20.16
CA GLY A 341 -24.29 -8.00 21.58
C GLY A 341 -23.09 -8.69 22.25
N VAL A 342 -22.46 -9.65 21.57
CA VAL A 342 -21.24 -10.31 22.03
C VAL A 342 -20.08 -9.32 22.13
N SER A 343 -19.90 -8.48 21.12
CA SER A 343 -18.87 -7.42 21.13
C SER A 343 -19.03 -6.49 22.34
N VAL A 344 -20.24 -5.95 22.54
CA VAL A 344 -20.57 -5.06 23.67
C VAL A 344 -20.35 -5.77 25.00
N ALA A 345 -20.86 -7.00 25.16
CA ALA A 345 -20.71 -7.74 26.41
C ALA A 345 -19.23 -8.01 26.73
N THR A 346 -18.46 -8.52 25.76
CA THR A 346 -17.03 -8.81 25.96
C THR A 346 -16.22 -7.55 26.28
N GLY A 347 -16.48 -6.45 25.58
CA GLY A 347 -15.82 -5.17 25.83
C GLY A 347 -16.15 -4.57 27.19
N PHE A 348 -17.43 -4.55 27.53
CA PHE A 348 -17.94 -4.01 28.80
C PHE A 348 -17.41 -4.78 30.02
N PHE A 349 -17.33 -6.11 29.94
CA PHE A 349 -16.78 -6.94 31.03
C PHE A 349 -15.25 -6.96 31.09
N TRP A 350 -14.54 -6.42 30.09
CA TRP A 350 -13.08 -6.29 30.11
C TRP A 350 -12.65 -4.98 30.79
N ASP A 351 -12.94 -3.85 30.17
CA ASP A 351 -12.62 -2.50 30.64
C ASP A 351 -13.63 -1.54 30.01
N HIS A 352 -14.75 -1.30 30.68
CA HIS A 352 -15.86 -0.56 30.10
C HIS A 352 -15.48 0.89 29.74
N GLU A 353 -14.61 1.55 30.50
CA GLU A 353 -14.24 2.93 30.23
C GLU A 353 -13.44 3.02 28.93
N VAL A 354 -12.40 2.19 28.81
CA VAL A 354 -11.56 2.17 27.62
C VAL A 354 -12.34 1.68 26.41
N TRP A 355 -13.13 0.62 26.58
CA TRP A 355 -13.88 0.04 25.48
C TRP A 355 -15.00 0.95 24.98
N LEU A 356 -15.79 1.58 25.86
CA LEU A 356 -16.87 2.49 25.44
C LEU A 356 -16.33 3.70 24.68
N ILE A 357 -15.19 4.27 25.10
CA ILE A 357 -14.57 5.38 24.37
C ILE A 357 -14.06 4.89 23.00
N ALA A 358 -13.38 3.75 22.95
CA ALA A 358 -12.90 3.18 21.69
C ALA A 358 -14.05 2.85 20.73
N ALA A 359 -15.13 2.24 21.23
CA ALA A 359 -16.32 1.93 20.47
C ALA A 359 -17.03 3.20 19.99
N ALA A 360 -17.15 4.22 20.84
CA ALA A 360 -17.72 5.51 20.44
C ALA A 360 -16.90 6.15 19.32
N ILE A 361 -15.57 6.17 19.40
CA ILE A 361 -14.71 6.68 18.33
C ILE A 361 -14.90 5.87 17.05
N PHE A 362 -14.85 4.54 17.13
CA PHE A 362 -14.95 3.66 15.97
C PHE A 362 -16.30 3.84 15.27
N TYR A 363 -17.40 3.65 16.00
CA TYR A 363 -18.74 3.69 15.42
C TYR A 363 -19.19 5.11 15.07
N ALA A 364 -18.74 6.16 15.76
CA ALA A 364 -19.06 7.52 15.34
C ALA A 364 -18.45 7.84 13.97
N VAL A 365 -17.14 7.57 13.79
CA VAL A 365 -16.48 7.78 12.49
C VAL A 365 -17.15 6.91 11.42
N TRP A 366 -17.32 5.62 11.71
CA TRP A 366 -17.89 4.67 10.75
C TRP A 366 -19.32 5.04 10.35
N VAL A 367 -20.21 5.34 11.31
CA VAL A 367 -21.61 5.70 11.02
C VAL A 367 -21.68 7.01 10.24
N LEU A 368 -20.90 8.03 10.62
CA LEU A 368 -20.88 9.29 9.89
C LEU A 368 -20.48 9.09 8.42
N THR A 369 -19.42 8.33 8.17
CA THR A 369 -18.95 8.07 6.79
C THR A 369 -19.88 7.15 6.02
N TYR A 370 -20.45 6.11 6.63
CA TYR A 370 -21.34 5.22 5.88
C TYR A 370 -22.68 5.87 5.58
N THR A 371 -23.17 6.75 6.45
CA THR A 371 -24.44 7.45 6.24
C THR A 371 -24.32 8.75 5.45
N THR A 372 -23.12 9.10 4.98
CA THR A 372 -22.86 10.39 4.33
C THR A 372 -23.38 11.54 5.20
N PHE A 373 -22.90 11.57 6.45
CA PHE A 373 -23.33 12.50 7.49
C PHE A 373 -24.86 12.51 7.68
N PHE A 374 -25.45 11.32 7.80
CA PHE A 374 -26.89 11.07 8.00
C PHE A 374 -27.82 11.44 6.83
N THR A 375 -27.28 11.82 5.67
CA THR A 375 -28.09 12.05 4.46
C THR A 375 -28.57 10.74 3.82
N ASN A 376 -27.89 9.62 4.09
CA ASN A 376 -28.22 8.30 3.56
C ASN A 376 -28.15 7.17 4.61
N MET A 377 -29.24 6.92 5.31
CA MET A 377 -29.29 5.88 6.36
C MET A 377 -29.08 4.45 5.86
N GLY A 378 -29.33 4.17 4.56
CA GLY A 378 -29.09 2.86 3.95
C GLY A 378 -27.59 2.46 3.93
N GLY A 379 -26.72 3.44 4.13
CA GLY A 379 -25.30 3.28 4.37
C GLY A 379 -24.94 2.26 5.45
N ILE A 380 -25.71 2.21 6.55
CA ILE A 380 -25.44 1.29 7.66
C ILE A 380 -25.55 -0.17 7.21
N GLU A 381 -26.61 -0.51 6.47
CA GLU A 381 -26.80 -1.87 5.95
C GLU A 381 -25.70 -2.25 4.96
N SER A 382 -25.45 -1.35 4.00
CA SER A 382 -24.44 -1.59 2.97
C SER A 382 -23.03 -1.72 3.53
N GLY A 383 -22.70 -0.99 4.59
CA GLY A 383 -21.42 -1.10 5.28
C GLY A 383 -21.31 -2.33 6.18
N MET A 384 -22.33 -2.63 7.00
CA MET A 384 -22.26 -3.74 7.96
C MET A 384 -22.28 -5.12 7.28
N TRP A 385 -23.03 -5.26 6.18
CA TRP A 385 -23.19 -6.53 5.49
C TRP A 385 -22.58 -6.53 4.09
N ARG A 386 -23.05 -5.62 3.22
CA ARG A 386 -22.75 -5.71 1.78
C ARG A 386 -21.27 -5.45 1.46
N GLY A 387 -20.51 -4.70 2.26
CA GLY A 387 -19.06 -4.53 2.03
C GLY A 387 -18.32 -5.87 1.97
N LEU A 388 -18.38 -6.67 3.03
CA LEU A 388 -17.79 -8.01 3.04
C LEU A 388 -18.54 -8.99 2.12
N GLY A 389 -19.87 -8.94 2.08
CA GLY A 389 -20.67 -9.82 1.24
C GLY A 389 -20.33 -9.65 -0.24
N TYR A 390 -20.18 -8.41 -0.70
CA TYR A 390 -19.76 -8.09 -2.06
C TYR A 390 -18.36 -8.60 -2.35
N TRP A 391 -17.41 -8.37 -1.44
CA TRP A 391 -16.04 -8.87 -1.59
C TRP A 391 -15.95 -10.41 -1.67
N ILE A 392 -16.78 -11.12 -0.91
CA ILE A 392 -16.91 -12.59 -0.98
C ILE A 392 -17.46 -13.01 -2.35
N ALA A 393 -18.55 -12.37 -2.82
CA ALA A 393 -19.12 -12.66 -4.14
C ALA A 393 -18.12 -12.40 -5.28
N GLN A 394 -17.29 -11.35 -5.18
CA GLN A 394 -16.30 -11.05 -6.21
C GLN A 394 -15.13 -12.05 -6.27
N GLN A 395 -14.98 -12.99 -5.32
CA GLN A 395 -13.93 -14.00 -5.41
C GLN A 395 -14.13 -14.93 -6.61
N ASP A 396 -15.37 -15.25 -7.00
CA ASP A 396 -15.64 -16.14 -8.13
C ASP A 396 -15.50 -15.44 -9.50
N VAL A 397 -15.69 -14.12 -9.54
CA VAL A 397 -15.47 -13.29 -10.74
C VAL A 397 -13.99 -13.20 -11.09
N ALA A 398 -13.10 -13.25 -10.08
CA ALA A 398 -11.66 -13.23 -10.25
C ALA A 398 -11.18 -12.10 -11.18
N ARG A 399 -11.58 -10.84 -10.89
CA ARG A 399 -11.25 -9.67 -11.75
C ARG A 399 -9.78 -9.67 -12.15
N GLY A 400 -9.51 -9.55 -13.45
CA GLY A 400 -8.17 -9.59 -14.05
C GLY A 400 -7.53 -10.98 -14.17
N ASN A 401 -8.06 -12.02 -13.50
CA ASN A 401 -7.65 -13.43 -13.57
C ASN A 401 -6.14 -13.68 -13.73
N GLN A 402 -5.32 -13.02 -12.91
CA GLN A 402 -3.85 -13.10 -13.02
C GLN A 402 -3.32 -14.45 -12.51
N PRO A 403 -2.17 -14.91 -13.03
CA PRO A 403 -1.54 -16.13 -12.55
C PRO A 403 -1.16 -16.04 -11.06
N TRP A 404 -1.08 -17.19 -10.39
CA TRP A 404 -0.71 -17.26 -8.96
C TRP A 404 0.68 -16.63 -8.66
N TYR A 405 1.58 -16.65 -9.64
CA TYR A 405 2.92 -16.07 -9.53
C TYR A 405 2.99 -14.57 -9.90
N TYR A 406 1.85 -13.91 -10.14
CA TYR A 406 1.79 -12.49 -10.53
C TYR A 406 2.63 -11.57 -9.62
N TYR A 407 2.45 -11.67 -8.31
CA TYR A 407 3.22 -10.86 -7.36
C TYR A 407 4.70 -11.24 -7.30
N LEU A 408 5.07 -12.46 -7.69
CA LEU A 408 6.47 -12.89 -7.80
C LEU A 408 7.16 -12.31 -9.04
N VAL A 409 6.39 -11.81 -10.02
CA VAL A 409 6.90 -11.11 -11.22
C VAL A 409 6.97 -9.61 -10.99
N ILE A 410 5.89 -8.99 -10.51
CA ILE A 410 5.82 -7.52 -10.38
C ILE A 410 6.67 -6.98 -9.22
N THR A 411 6.82 -7.72 -8.11
CA THR A 411 7.61 -7.27 -6.95
C THR A 411 9.09 -7.08 -7.30
N PRO A 412 9.81 -8.03 -7.93
CA PRO A 412 11.20 -7.80 -8.32
C PRO A 412 11.36 -6.75 -9.44
N LEU A 413 10.32 -6.49 -10.24
CA LEU A 413 10.36 -5.47 -11.28
C LEU A 413 10.41 -4.04 -10.70
N TYR A 414 9.65 -3.78 -9.63
CA TYR A 414 9.52 -2.45 -9.04
C TYR A 414 10.18 -2.30 -7.67
N GLU A 415 10.09 -3.32 -6.83
CA GLU A 415 10.45 -3.28 -5.42
C GLU A 415 11.70 -4.12 -5.12
N PHE A 416 12.63 -4.18 -6.08
CA PHE A 416 13.87 -4.97 -5.98
C PHE A 416 14.74 -4.60 -4.78
N LEU A 417 14.82 -3.33 -4.39
CA LEU A 417 15.59 -2.90 -3.21
C LEU A 417 15.00 -3.47 -1.90
N PRO A 418 13.75 -3.15 -1.52
CA PRO A 418 13.18 -3.69 -0.30
C PRO A 418 13.00 -5.21 -0.35
N LEU A 419 12.78 -5.80 -1.52
CA LEU A 419 12.76 -7.27 -1.69
C LEU A 419 14.13 -7.89 -1.37
N ALA A 420 15.21 -7.42 -2.00
CA ALA A 420 16.56 -7.95 -1.77
C ALA A 420 16.98 -7.81 -0.30
N LEU A 421 16.71 -6.65 0.31
CA LEU A 421 16.99 -6.41 1.72
C LEU A 421 16.14 -7.28 2.65
N SER A 422 14.87 -7.51 2.34
CA SER A 422 13.98 -8.35 3.14
C SER A 422 14.36 -9.83 3.07
N VAL A 423 14.77 -10.32 1.91
CA VAL A 423 15.30 -11.69 1.75
C VAL A 423 16.59 -11.84 2.57
N ALA A 424 17.52 -10.89 2.46
CA ALA A 424 18.73 -10.87 3.29
C ALA A 424 18.39 -10.79 4.79
N ALA A 425 17.39 -9.99 5.18
CA ALA A 425 16.92 -9.87 6.55
C ALA A 425 16.36 -11.20 7.08
N ALA A 426 15.54 -11.90 6.29
CA ALA A 426 14.99 -13.20 6.65
C ALA A 426 16.09 -14.22 6.93
N VAL A 427 17.10 -14.32 6.04
CA VAL A 427 18.25 -15.21 6.25
C VAL A 427 19.05 -14.78 7.49
N TYR A 428 19.34 -13.49 7.64
CA TYR A 428 20.11 -12.96 8.76
C TYR A 428 19.45 -13.24 10.12
N TYR A 429 18.14 -13.00 10.24
CA TYR A 429 17.40 -13.20 11.48
C TYR A 429 17.04 -14.68 11.73
N ALA A 430 17.00 -15.53 10.70
CA ALA A 430 16.83 -16.97 10.87
C ALA A 430 18.08 -17.63 11.49
N VAL A 431 19.29 -17.17 11.12
CA VAL A 431 20.55 -17.68 11.67
C VAL A 431 20.85 -17.09 13.06
N LYS A 432 20.22 -15.98 13.41
CA LYS A 432 20.41 -15.33 14.72
C LYS A 432 19.77 -16.17 15.82
N ARG A 433 20.58 -16.56 16.83
CA ARG A 433 20.14 -17.43 17.95
C ARG A 433 18.93 -16.91 18.75
N ARG A 434 18.69 -15.59 18.76
CA ARG A 434 17.54 -14.97 19.43
C ARG A 434 17.01 -13.82 18.58
N THR A 435 15.77 -14.00 18.13
CA THR A 435 15.00 -13.00 17.37
C THR A 435 13.85 -12.53 18.25
N ASP A 436 13.73 -11.22 18.40
CA ASP A 436 12.69 -10.61 19.24
C ASP A 436 11.31 -10.67 18.56
N ALA A 437 10.25 -10.52 19.36
CA ALA A 437 8.87 -10.64 18.89
C ALA A 437 8.51 -9.62 17.78
N PHE A 438 9.12 -8.43 17.80
CA PHE A 438 8.88 -7.43 16.77
C PHE A 438 9.53 -7.83 15.44
N THR A 439 10.76 -8.34 15.46
CA THR A 439 11.39 -8.89 14.24
C THR A 439 10.60 -10.09 13.71
N LEU A 440 10.13 -10.99 14.58
CA LEU A 440 9.26 -12.11 14.17
C LEU A 440 7.95 -11.64 13.54
N PHE A 441 7.35 -10.58 14.07
CA PHE A 441 6.19 -9.94 13.47
C PHE A 441 6.47 -9.41 12.08
N LEU A 442 7.58 -8.70 11.85
CA LEU A 442 7.89 -8.17 10.51
C LEU A 442 8.11 -9.30 9.49
N LEU A 443 8.77 -10.38 9.89
CA LEU A 443 8.94 -11.57 9.04
C LEU A 443 7.59 -12.23 8.74
N TYR A 444 6.74 -12.41 9.76
CA TYR A 444 5.37 -12.89 9.60
C TYR A 444 4.56 -11.98 8.69
N TRP A 445 4.65 -10.66 8.88
CA TRP A 445 3.88 -9.67 8.14
C TRP A 445 4.23 -9.74 6.65
N CYS A 446 5.52 -9.76 6.29
CA CYS A 446 5.97 -9.93 4.90
C CYS A 446 5.47 -11.24 4.27
N GLY A 447 5.66 -12.36 4.98
CA GLY A 447 5.29 -13.68 4.47
C GLY A 447 3.78 -13.86 4.33
N MET A 448 3.02 -13.39 5.31
CA MET A 448 1.56 -13.54 5.34
C MET A 448 0.88 -12.60 4.34
N THR A 449 1.34 -11.36 4.14
CA THR A 449 0.78 -10.50 3.10
C THR A 449 1.03 -11.08 1.72
N LEU A 450 2.25 -11.55 1.44
CA LEU A 450 2.54 -12.20 0.17
C LEU A 450 1.63 -13.42 -0.05
N LEU A 451 1.48 -14.27 0.97
CA LEU A 451 0.61 -15.45 0.90
C LEU A 451 -0.87 -15.08 0.65
N LEU A 452 -1.42 -14.15 1.43
CA LEU A 452 -2.83 -13.76 1.34
C LEU A 452 -3.16 -13.17 -0.03
N PHE A 453 -2.33 -12.26 -0.54
CA PHE A 453 -2.57 -11.64 -1.84
C PHE A 453 -2.28 -12.58 -3.02
N THR A 454 -1.38 -13.56 -2.86
CA THR A 454 -1.20 -14.63 -3.86
C THR A 454 -2.40 -15.58 -3.92
N ILE A 455 -3.04 -15.89 -2.78
CA ILE A 455 -4.21 -16.78 -2.72
C ILE A 455 -5.50 -16.05 -3.12
N ALA A 456 -5.64 -14.76 -2.78
CA ALA A 456 -6.80 -13.96 -3.14
C ALA A 456 -7.09 -14.02 -4.64
N SER A 457 -8.36 -14.14 -5.01
CA SER A 457 -8.74 -14.33 -6.41
C SER A 457 -8.41 -13.08 -7.25
N GLU A 458 -8.81 -11.91 -6.76
CA GLU A 458 -8.42 -10.61 -7.33
C GLU A 458 -6.92 -10.36 -7.19
N LYS A 459 -6.26 -10.09 -8.32
CA LYS A 459 -4.83 -9.78 -8.38
C LYS A 459 -4.63 -8.58 -9.30
N MET A 460 -4.16 -7.49 -8.72
CA MET A 460 -4.08 -6.21 -9.39
C MET A 460 -2.84 -5.44 -8.94
N PRO A 461 -2.26 -4.57 -9.79
CA PRO A 461 -1.01 -3.88 -9.45
C PRO A 461 -1.12 -3.00 -8.19
N TRP A 462 -2.27 -2.37 -7.92
CA TRP A 462 -2.46 -1.53 -6.73
C TRP A 462 -2.38 -2.30 -5.41
N LEU A 463 -2.71 -3.59 -5.40
CA LEU A 463 -2.60 -4.42 -4.20
C LEU A 463 -1.14 -4.70 -3.81
N LEU A 464 -0.18 -4.46 -4.72
CA LEU A 464 1.27 -4.52 -4.43
C LEU A 464 1.65 -3.58 -3.27
N VAL A 465 0.91 -2.50 -3.04
CA VAL A 465 1.10 -1.59 -1.88
C VAL A 465 1.09 -2.36 -0.55
N ASN A 466 0.19 -3.35 -0.41
CA ASN A 466 0.06 -4.14 0.82
C ASN A 466 1.21 -5.13 1.04
N ILE A 467 1.88 -5.56 -0.04
CA ILE A 467 3.07 -6.43 0.01
C ILE A 467 4.33 -5.59 0.22
N THR A 468 4.39 -4.43 -0.42
CA THR A 468 5.54 -3.52 -0.42
C THR A 468 5.78 -2.88 0.94
N LEU A 469 4.70 -2.45 1.61
CA LEU A 469 4.77 -1.81 2.92
C LEU A 469 5.55 -2.63 3.97
N PRO A 470 5.20 -3.91 4.25
CA PRO A 470 5.95 -4.72 5.21
C PRO A 470 7.39 -4.99 4.76
N LEU A 471 7.64 -5.19 3.46
CA LEU A 471 9.00 -5.37 2.93
C LEU A 471 9.88 -4.15 3.24
N ILE A 472 9.36 -2.93 3.02
CA ILE A 472 10.08 -1.70 3.32
C ILE A 472 10.35 -1.53 4.82
N VAL A 473 9.40 -1.88 5.69
CA VAL A 473 9.60 -1.80 7.14
C VAL A 473 10.66 -2.80 7.62
N LEU A 474 10.62 -4.05 7.14
CA LEU A 474 11.63 -5.06 7.45
C LEU A 474 13.01 -4.68 6.91
N ALA A 475 13.09 -4.25 5.64
CA ALA A 475 14.30 -3.78 5.01
C ALA A 475 14.92 -2.60 5.77
N GLY A 476 14.11 -1.64 6.22
CA GLY A 476 14.59 -0.48 6.95
C GLY A 476 15.15 -0.87 8.33
N LYS A 477 14.44 -1.73 9.06
CA LYS A 477 14.96 -2.31 10.32
C LYS A 477 16.30 -3.02 10.09
N PHE A 478 16.37 -3.87 9.08
CA PHE A 478 17.58 -4.64 8.76
C PHE A 478 18.75 -3.72 8.41
N LEU A 479 18.54 -2.73 7.55
CA LEU A 479 19.56 -1.77 7.17
C LEU A 479 20.03 -0.94 8.38
N GLY A 480 19.11 -0.56 9.28
CA GLY A 480 19.44 0.09 10.55
C GLY A 480 20.34 -0.78 11.44
N ASP A 481 20.02 -2.06 11.59
CA ASP A 481 20.82 -3.03 12.35
C ASP A 481 22.20 -3.28 11.70
N ILE A 482 22.27 -3.32 10.37
CA ILE A 482 23.53 -3.51 9.62
C ILE A 482 24.42 -2.29 9.77
N VAL A 483 23.94 -1.09 9.41
CA VAL A 483 24.73 0.15 9.40
C VAL A 483 25.20 0.52 10.81
N SER A 484 24.38 0.31 11.83
CA SER A 484 24.78 0.55 13.23
C SER A 484 25.87 -0.40 13.74
N SER A 485 26.12 -1.51 13.04
CA SER A 485 27.12 -2.52 13.41
C SER A 485 28.37 -2.53 12.52
N VAL A 486 28.50 -1.56 11.61
CA VAL A 486 29.69 -1.33 10.78
C VAL A 486 30.78 -0.63 11.60
N ASP A 487 32.01 -1.13 11.51
CA ASP A 487 33.17 -0.41 12.03
C ASP A 487 33.62 0.66 11.03
N TRP A 488 33.26 1.92 11.30
CA TRP A 488 33.59 3.07 10.44
C TRP A 488 35.10 3.23 10.19
N ARG A 489 35.97 2.78 11.11
CA ARG A 489 37.43 2.84 10.91
C ARG A 489 37.89 1.88 9.82
N LYS A 490 37.21 0.75 9.67
CA LYS A 490 37.46 -0.23 8.61
C LYS A 490 36.86 0.19 7.27
N LEU A 491 35.78 0.97 7.29
CA LEU A 491 35.20 1.51 6.07
C LEU A 491 36.13 2.53 5.39
N VAL A 492 36.79 3.39 6.17
CA VAL A 492 37.72 4.41 5.67
C VAL A 492 39.15 3.90 5.46
N SER A 493 39.42 2.61 5.72
CA SER A 493 40.74 2.02 5.44
C SER A 493 40.93 1.80 3.93
N PRO A 494 42.17 1.66 3.43
CA PRO A 494 42.42 1.36 2.02
C PRO A 494 41.68 0.11 1.54
N GLU A 495 41.62 -0.94 2.37
CA GLU A 495 40.89 -2.16 2.07
C GLU A 495 39.37 -1.93 2.04
N GLY A 496 38.84 -1.12 2.97
CA GLY A 496 37.44 -0.72 2.97
C GLY A 496 37.06 0.07 1.72
N ALA A 497 37.91 1.02 1.30
CA ALA A 497 37.73 1.80 0.08
C ALA A 497 37.69 0.91 -1.17
N ILE A 498 38.55 -0.11 -1.25
CA ILE A 498 38.51 -1.10 -2.33
C ILE A 498 37.19 -1.87 -2.35
N VAL A 499 36.66 -2.27 -1.19
CA VAL A 499 35.34 -2.92 -1.11
C VAL A 499 34.23 -1.97 -1.57
N VAL A 500 34.27 -0.71 -1.14
CA VAL A 500 33.27 0.31 -1.49
C VAL A 500 33.22 0.56 -2.99
N VAL A 501 34.38 0.73 -3.63
CA VAL A 501 34.48 0.98 -5.09
C VAL A 501 34.30 -0.31 -5.89
N GLY A 502 34.83 -1.42 -5.41
CA GLY A 502 34.76 -2.72 -6.09
C GLY A 502 33.34 -3.28 -6.14
N THR A 503 32.48 -2.95 -5.18
CA THR A 503 31.10 -3.49 -5.14
C THR A 503 30.24 -3.03 -6.31
N PRO A 504 30.10 -1.72 -6.63
CA PRO A 504 29.39 -1.27 -7.82
C PRO A 504 29.98 -1.83 -9.12
N ILE A 505 31.31 -1.89 -9.22
CA ILE A 505 31.99 -2.45 -10.42
C ILE A 505 31.64 -3.92 -10.57
N LEU A 506 31.63 -4.69 -9.48
CA LEU A 506 31.23 -6.09 -9.50
C LEU A 506 29.78 -6.26 -9.93
N MET A 507 28.87 -5.43 -9.42
CA MET A 507 27.45 -5.47 -9.81
C MET A 507 27.28 -5.24 -11.32
N VAL A 508 27.93 -4.21 -11.87
CA VAL A 508 27.90 -3.92 -13.31
C VAL A 508 28.55 -5.04 -14.11
N ALA A 509 29.71 -5.55 -13.67
CA ALA A 509 30.40 -6.64 -14.35
C ALA A 509 29.57 -7.94 -14.38
N VAL A 510 28.83 -8.25 -13.31
CA VAL A 510 27.91 -9.39 -13.26
C VAL A 510 26.77 -9.23 -14.26
N VAL A 511 26.15 -8.05 -14.33
CA VAL A 511 25.09 -7.77 -15.32
C VAL A 511 25.66 -7.85 -16.75
N MET A 512 26.79 -7.21 -17.01
CA MET A 512 27.43 -7.24 -18.34
C MET A 512 27.85 -8.66 -18.75
N LEU A 513 28.31 -9.47 -17.80
CA LEU A 513 28.62 -10.88 -18.05
C LEU A 513 27.37 -11.70 -18.38
N ALA A 514 26.25 -11.46 -17.68
CA ALA A 514 24.97 -12.12 -17.95
C ALA A 514 24.44 -11.77 -19.35
N LEU A 515 24.69 -10.54 -19.81
CA LEU A 515 24.27 -10.05 -21.12
C LEU A 515 25.27 -10.35 -22.25
N ALA A 516 26.47 -10.86 -21.95
CA ALA A 516 27.52 -10.95 -22.94
C ALA A 516 27.22 -11.97 -24.06
N GLY A 517 27.31 -11.52 -25.31
CA GLY A 517 27.08 -12.34 -26.51
C GLY A 517 25.64 -12.36 -27.04
N THR A 518 24.80 -11.38 -26.67
CA THR A 518 23.37 -11.34 -27.00
C THR A 518 22.99 -10.37 -28.13
N GLY A 519 23.92 -9.91 -28.98
CA GLY A 519 23.63 -8.90 -30.01
C GLY A 519 24.11 -9.23 -31.43
N ASP A 520 23.41 -8.69 -32.42
CA ASP A 520 23.70 -8.74 -33.88
C ASP A 520 25.00 -7.99 -34.29
N GLY A 521 25.71 -7.36 -33.35
CA GLY A 521 26.96 -6.64 -33.62
C GLY A 521 28.19 -7.53 -33.41
N GLY A 522 28.87 -7.87 -34.51
CA GLY A 522 29.99 -8.82 -34.57
C GLY A 522 31.18 -8.59 -33.62
N GLY A 523 31.99 -9.62 -33.43
CA GLY A 523 33.35 -9.63 -32.84
C GLY A 523 33.51 -9.25 -31.36
N ASN A 524 32.81 -8.22 -30.89
CA ASN A 524 33.05 -7.56 -29.60
C ASN A 524 32.31 -8.22 -28.41
N GLY A 525 31.25 -9.01 -28.65
CA GLY A 525 30.50 -9.66 -27.58
C GLY A 525 31.34 -10.66 -26.75
N LEU A 526 32.23 -11.40 -27.41
CA LEU A 526 33.18 -12.29 -26.74
C LEU A 526 34.22 -11.51 -25.93
N ALA A 527 34.70 -10.38 -26.46
CA ALA A 527 35.64 -9.50 -25.75
C ALA A 527 35.01 -8.90 -24.49
N VAL A 528 33.75 -8.46 -24.56
CA VAL A 528 32.99 -7.97 -23.39
C VAL A 528 32.76 -9.08 -22.36
N ALA A 529 32.46 -10.31 -22.81
CA ALA A 529 32.33 -11.46 -21.92
C ALA A 529 33.63 -11.75 -21.16
N ILE A 530 34.75 -11.82 -21.90
CA ILE A 530 36.08 -12.08 -21.32
C ILE A 530 36.47 -10.95 -20.37
N ALA A 531 36.30 -9.69 -20.78
CA ALA A 531 36.61 -8.53 -19.93
C ALA A 531 35.78 -8.53 -18.63
N SER A 532 34.48 -8.81 -18.71
CA SER A 532 33.59 -8.87 -17.55
C SER A 532 33.92 -10.05 -16.63
N ALA A 533 34.24 -11.22 -17.20
CA ALA A 533 34.67 -12.39 -16.43
C ALA A 533 36.01 -12.15 -15.71
N LEU A 534 36.99 -11.53 -16.39
CA LEU A 534 38.26 -11.13 -15.81
C LEU A 534 38.08 -10.08 -14.71
N ALA A 535 37.19 -9.10 -14.90
CA ALA A 535 36.86 -8.11 -13.88
C ALA A 535 36.22 -8.76 -12.64
N CYS A 536 35.23 -9.66 -12.82
CA CYS A 536 34.65 -10.44 -11.73
C CYS A 536 35.70 -11.26 -10.98
N ALA A 537 36.56 -11.99 -11.71
CA ALA A 537 37.62 -12.81 -11.11
C ALA A 537 38.64 -11.96 -10.34
N ALA A 538 39.04 -10.81 -10.89
CA ALA A 538 39.95 -9.87 -10.24
C ALA A 538 39.34 -9.31 -8.95
N ILE A 539 38.09 -8.85 -8.99
CA ILE A 539 37.42 -8.28 -7.81
C ILE A 539 37.17 -9.34 -6.74
N LEU A 540 36.76 -10.56 -7.12
CA LEU A 540 36.61 -11.67 -6.19
C LEU A 540 37.96 -12.08 -5.58
N GLY A 541 39.03 -12.12 -6.37
CA GLY A 541 40.39 -12.40 -5.89
C GLY A 541 40.89 -11.35 -4.90
N VAL A 542 40.65 -10.07 -5.20
CA VAL A 542 40.92 -8.95 -4.28
C VAL A 542 40.04 -9.05 -3.02
N GLY A 543 38.78 -9.44 -3.15
CA GLY A 543 37.88 -9.69 -2.02
C GLY A 543 38.37 -10.82 -1.10
N VAL A 544 38.91 -11.91 -1.67
CA VAL A 544 39.54 -12.99 -0.89
C VAL A 544 40.79 -12.48 -0.18
N TYR A 545 41.63 -11.69 -0.83
CA TYR A 545 42.78 -11.05 -0.20
C TYR A 545 42.36 -10.16 0.99
N ILE A 546 41.36 -9.30 0.78
CA ILE A 546 40.82 -8.39 1.81
C ILE A 546 40.16 -9.17 2.96
N SER A 547 39.55 -10.33 2.69
CA SER A 547 38.94 -11.18 3.72
C SER A 547 39.93 -11.71 4.76
N ARG A 548 41.24 -11.68 4.44
CA ARG A 548 42.32 -11.99 5.39
C ARG A 548 42.63 -10.81 6.33
N GLN A 549 42.30 -9.57 5.93
CA GLN A 549 42.56 -8.34 6.67
C GLN A 549 41.33 -7.80 7.43
N ILE A 550 40.14 -8.05 6.88
CA ILE A 550 38.85 -7.67 7.45
C ILE A 550 38.03 -8.94 7.64
N LYS A 551 37.42 -9.12 8.83
CA LYS A 551 36.51 -10.24 9.08
C LYS A 551 35.42 -10.29 7.99
N PRO A 552 35.09 -11.46 7.41
CA PRO A 552 34.09 -11.57 6.35
C PRO A 552 32.75 -10.92 6.69
N SER A 553 32.34 -11.00 7.95
CA SER A 553 31.11 -10.37 8.44
C SER A 553 31.15 -8.84 8.43
N GLN A 554 32.31 -8.20 8.59
CA GLN A 554 32.46 -6.75 8.45
C GLN A 554 32.59 -6.36 6.99
N MET A 555 33.35 -7.14 6.19
CA MET A 555 33.46 -6.93 4.75
C MET A 555 32.09 -6.95 4.05
N ALA A 556 31.23 -7.92 4.38
CA ALA A 556 29.87 -8.01 3.83
C ALA A 556 29.00 -6.79 4.17
N LYS A 557 29.12 -6.25 5.40
CA LYS A 557 28.39 -5.03 5.80
C LYS A 557 28.90 -3.79 5.10
N ILE A 558 30.22 -3.68 4.90
CA ILE A 558 30.82 -2.59 4.14
C ILE A 558 30.38 -2.66 2.68
N ALA A 559 30.35 -3.85 2.07
CA ALA A 559 29.85 -4.06 0.71
C ALA A 559 28.35 -3.77 0.56
N ALA A 560 27.55 -4.01 1.61
CA ALA A 560 26.12 -3.74 1.59
C ALA A 560 25.78 -2.25 1.37
N ILE A 561 26.62 -1.33 1.88
CA ILE A 561 26.37 0.12 1.77
C ILE A 561 26.34 0.60 0.31
N PRO A 562 27.40 0.46 -0.51
CA PRO A 562 27.37 0.88 -1.90
C PRO A 562 26.37 0.08 -2.74
N ALA A 563 26.12 -1.20 -2.41
CA ALA A 563 25.08 -1.98 -3.10
C ALA A 563 23.69 -1.37 -2.89
N VAL A 564 23.35 -0.99 -1.66
CA VAL A 564 22.10 -0.29 -1.34
C VAL A 564 22.02 1.06 -2.03
N VAL A 565 23.12 1.82 -2.12
CA VAL A 565 23.14 3.11 -2.84
C VAL A 565 22.85 2.93 -4.33
N VAL A 566 23.47 1.94 -4.99
CA VAL A 566 23.22 1.62 -6.40
C VAL A 566 21.77 1.21 -6.61
N LEU A 567 21.25 0.29 -5.78
CA LEU A 567 19.86 -0.15 -5.88
C LEU A 567 18.89 1.01 -5.61
N LEU A 568 19.15 1.86 -4.62
CA LEU A 568 18.33 3.05 -4.36
C LEU A 568 18.30 4.00 -5.55
N ALA A 569 19.44 4.25 -6.19
CA ALA A 569 19.50 5.10 -7.39
C ALA A 569 18.64 4.52 -8.54
N LEU A 570 18.69 3.20 -8.74
CA LEU A 570 17.82 2.51 -9.69
C LEU A 570 16.35 2.60 -9.29
N THR A 571 16.03 2.48 -8.00
CA THR A 571 14.66 2.59 -7.47
C THR A 571 14.11 4.00 -7.69
N VAL A 572 14.90 5.05 -7.47
CA VAL A 572 14.53 6.45 -7.76
C VAL A 572 14.24 6.62 -9.26
N ARG A 573 15.11 6.09 -10.13
CA ARG A 573 14.89 6.13 -11.58
C ARG A 573 13.61 5.38 -11.99
N ALA A 574 13.40 4.17 -11.48
CA ALA A 574 12.19 3.38 -11.75
C ALA A 574 10.92 4.11 -11.29
N SER A 575 10.98 4.79 -10.15
CA SER A 575 9.88 5.61 -9.63
C SER A 575 9.60 6.82 -10.53
N GLY A 576 10.65 7.49 -11.01
CA GLY A 576 10.53 8.59 -11.95
C GLY A 576 9.86 8.17 -13.25
N MET A 577 10.33 7.06 -13.85
CA MET A 577 9.74 6.52 -15.08
C MET A 577 8.25 6.16 -14.88
N ALA A 578 7.95 5.39 -13.83
CA ALA A 578 6.58 4.95 -13.59
C ALA A 578 5.61 6.09 -13.26
N ALA A 579 6.04 7.09 -12.48
CA ALA A 579 5.14 8.15 -11.98
C ALA A 579 5.01 9.37 -12.90
N TYR A 580 5.99 9.62 -13.77
CA TYR A 580 6.08 10.84 -14.58
C TYR A 580 6.25 10.59 -16.08
N SER A 581 7.06 9.60 -16.48
CA SER A 581 7.31 9.36 -17.92
C SER A 581 6.23 8.49 -18.55
N HIS A 582 5.75 7.47 -17.83
CA HIS A 582 4.78 6.49 -18.31
C HIS A 582 3.54 6.43 -17.41
N GLY A 583 3.18 7.56 -16.79
CA GLY A 583 2.16 7.62 -15.73
C GLY A 583 0.77 7.13 -16.13
N ASP A 584 0.45 7.18 -17.42
CA ASP A 584 -0.78 6.69 -18.03
C ASP A 584 -0.53 5.79 -19.25
N VAL A 585 0.72 5.42 -19.54
CA VAL A 585 1.08 4.57 -20.67
C VAL A 585 1.31 3.14 -20.19
N PRO A 586 0.62 2.13 -20.75
CA PRO A 586 0.69 0.73 -20.30
C PRO A 586 1.95 -0.02 -20.79
N VAL A 587 3.09 0.66 -20.80
CA VAL A 587 4.43 0.04 -20.83
C VAL A 587 4.90 -0.36 -19.43
N GLU A 588 4.28 0.22 -18.39
CA GLU A 588 4.49 -0.15 -17.00
C GLU A 588 3.47 -1.22 -16.59
N MET A 589 3.92 -2.34 -16.03
CA MET A 589 3.02 -3.36 -15.46
C MET A 589 2.22 -2.83 -14.24
N LEU A 590 2.61 -1.68 -13.65
CA LEU A 590 1.77 -0.95 -12.68
C LEU A 590 0.50 -0.36 -13.31
N VAL A 591 0.51 -0.10 -14.61
CA VAL A 591 -0.60 0.40 -15.41
C VAL A 591 -1.27 -0.80 -16.09
N TYR A 592 -2.13 -1.51 -15.35
CA TYR A 592 -2.83 -2.68 -15.88
C TYR A 592 -3.78 -2.30 -17.02
N THR A 593 -4.68 -1.36 -16.77
CA THR A 593 -5.58 -0.75 -17.75
C THR A 593 -5.65 0.74 -17.44
N GLN A 594 -5.86 1.58 -18.45
CA GLN A 594 -5.84 3.03 -18.28
C GLN A 594 -6.59 3.74 -19.39
N THR A 595 -7.19 4.88 -19.06
CA THR A 595 -7.71 5.83 -20.05
C THR A 595 -6.56 6.38 -20.87
N SER A 596 -6.70 6.44 -22.19
CA SER A 596 -5.66 7.02 -23.04
C SER A 596 -5.56 8.56 -22.84
N PRO A 597 -4.41 9.18 -23.16
CA PRO A 597 -4.32 10.64 -23.16
C PRO A 597 -5.19 11.31 -24.23
N ASP A 598 -5.57 10.59 -25.30
CA ASP A 598 -6.49 11.08 -26.35
C ASP A 598 -7.79 11.60 -25.75
N ILE A 599 -8.34 10.92 -24.74
CA ILE A 599 -9.62 11.31 -24.11
C ILE A 599 -9.51 12.65 -23.40
N ARG A 600 -8.38 12.89 -22.72
CA ARG A 600 -8.13 14.19 -22.08
C ARG A 600 -7.93 15.28 -23.13
N LEU A 601 -7.09 15.01 -24.14
CA LEU A 601 -6.80 15.98 -25.20
C LEU A 601 -8.06 16.37 -25.97
N LEU A 602 -8.94 15.40 -26.25
CA LEU A 602 -10.24 15.64 -26.87
C LEU A 602 -11.17 16.44 -25.96
N ALA A 603 -11.23 16.12 -24.66
CA ALA A 603 -11.99 16.94 -23.72
C ALA A 603 -11.48 18.39 -23.69
N ASP A 604 -10.17 18.60 -23.56
CA ASP A 604 -9.52 19.92 -23.57
C ASP A 604 -9.83 20.69 -24.88
N GLU A 605 -9.94 19.98 -26.00
CA GLU A 605 -10.32 20.57 -27.28
C GLU A 605 -11.79 21.01 -27.32
N ILE A 606 -12.70 20.19 -26.81
CA ILE A 606 -14.12 20.53 -26.69
C ILE A 606 -14.28 21.79 -25.82
N TYR A 607 -13.58 21.84 -24.68
CA TYR A 607 -13.52 23.03 -23.80
C TYR A 607 -12.97 24.27 -24.52
N ARG A 608 -11.98 24.09 -25.39
CA ARG A 608 -11.40 25.18 -26.18
C ARG A 608 -12.42 25.71 -27.20
N ALA A 609 -13.13 24.82 -27.90
CA ALA A 609 -14.12 25.16 -28.91
C ALA A 609 -15.28 25.98 -28.34
N ASP A 610 -15.76 25.65 -27.13
CA ASP A 610 -16.83 26.38 -26.44
C ASP A 610 -16.49 27.86 -26.24
N GLY A 611 -15.24 28.15 -25.83
CA GLY A 611 -14.75 29.52 -25.65
C GLY A 611 -14.76 30.39 -26.91
N PHE A 612 -14.85 29.79 -28.10
CA PHE A 612 -14.96 30.50 -29.39
C PHE A 612 -16.41 30.61 -29.90
N ALA A 613 -17.33 29.75 -29.43
CA ALA A 613 -18.68 29.63 -29.97
C ALA A 613 -19.62 30.79 -29.60
N GLY A 614 -19.27 31.63 -28.62
CA GLY A 614 -20.16 32.71 -28.15
C GLY A 614 -21.34 32.13 -27.37
N ALA A 615 -21.09 31.83 -26.10
CA ALA A 615 -21.99 31.10 -25.21
C ALA A 615 -23.35 31.78 -24.98
N ASP A 616 -24.38 31.30 -25.69
CA ASP A 616 -25.78 31.37 -25.25
C ASP A 616 -26.46 29.97 -25.21
N ASN A 617 -25.93 28.96 -25.91
CA ASN A 617 -26.36 27.55 -25.86
C ASN A 617 -25.09 26.67 -25.81
N GLY A 618 -24.86 25.89 -24.75
CA GLY A 618 -23.69 25.01 -24.62
C GLY A 618 -23.58 23.92 -25.70
N ILE A 619 -22.43 23.24 -25.79
CA ILE A 619 -22.13 22.24 -26.83
C ILE A 619 -22.90 20.94 -26.55
N ALA A 620 -23.62 20.42 -27.56
CA ALA A 620 -24.28 19.12 -27.50
C ALA A 620 -23.31 17.98 -27.84
N ILE A 621 -23.24 16.95 -27.00
CA ILE A 621 -22.29 15.84 -27.14
C ILE A 621 -23.02 14.51 -26.97
N ASP A 622 -22.88 13.62 -27.95
CA ASP A 622 -23.40 12.26 -27.88
C ASP A 622 -22.27 11.27 -27.64
N VAL A 623 -22.37 10.49 -26.56
CA VAL A 623 -21.40 9.47 -26.19
C VAL A 623 -22.09 8.11 -26.20
N ASP A 624 -21.57 7.21 -27.02
CA ASP A 624 -21.97 5.81 -27.02
C ASP A 624 -21.71 5.18 -25.64
N ASP A 625 -22.75 4.66 -24.99
CA ASP A 625 -22.66 4.01 -23.68
C ASP A 625 -22.33 2.51 -23.75
N THR A 626 -22.21 1.96 -24.98
CA THR A 626 -21.84 0.57 -25.22
C THR A 626 -20.59 0.19 -24.42
N SER A 627 -20.61 -0.99 -23.78
CA SER A 627 -19.48 -1.50 -22.99
C SER A 627 -19.03 -0.58 -21.82
N GLY A 628 -19.89 0.30 -21.33
CA GLY A 628 -19.57 1.19 -20.21
C GLY A 628 -18.64 2.36 -20.59
N PHE A 629 -18.68 2.77 -21.86
CA PHE A 629 -17.94 3.91 -22.41
C PHE A 629 -18.30 5.25 -21.76
N THR A 630 -19.39 5.34 -21.00
CA THR A 630 -19.73 6.51 -20.16
C THR A 630 -18.55 7.01 -19.32
N TRP A 631 -17.67 6.10 -18.89
CA TRP A 631 -16.49 6.42 -18.09
C TRP A 631 -15.22 6.37 -18.95
N PRO A 632 -14.48 7.48 -19.08
CA PRO A 632 -14.40 8.59 -18.11
C PRO A 632 -15.16 9.87 -18.50
N TRP A 633 -15.91 9.87 -19.60
CA TRP A 633 -16.60 11.07 -20.11
C TRP A 633 -17.50 11.75 -19.09
N ALA A 634 -18.18 11.01 -18.21
CA ALA A 634 -18.99 11.59 -17.13
C ALA A 634 -18.18 12.53 -16.21
N TRP A 635 -16.89 12.25 -15.99
CA TRP A 635 -16.02 13.16 -15.26
C TRP A 635 -15.64 14.37 -16.11
N TYR A 636 -15.17 14.15 -17.34
CA TYR A 636 -14.69 15.24 -18.19
C TYR A 636 -15.79 16.15 -18.72
N LEU A 637 -17.06 15.72 -18.78
CA LEU A 637 -18.20 16.50 -19.26
C LEU A 637 -19.18 16.88 -18.14
N ARG A 638 -18.74 16.81 -16.88
CA ARG A 638 -19.60 16.95 -15.68
C ARG A 638 -20.32 18.30 -15.55
N HIS A 639 -19.80 19.37 -16.13
CA HIS A 639 -20.36 20.72 -15.99
C HIS A 639 -21.54 20.90 -16.96
N SER A 640 -22.68 20.28 -16.61
CA SER A 640 -23.85 20.10 -17.48
C SER A 640 -24.55 21.38 -17.93
N ASP A 641 -24.33 22.51 -17.25
CA ASP A 641 -24.87 23.80 -17.67
C ASP A 641 -24.07 24.40 -18.84
N GLU A 642 -22.85 23.91 -19.06
CA GLU A 642 -21.95 24.28 -20.16
C GLU A 642 -21.97 23.21 -21.30
N TYR A 643 -22.34 21.95 -20.99
CA TYR A 643 -22.34 20.81 -21.92
C TYR A 643 -23.60 19.95 -21.82
N TYR A 644 -24.26 19.69 -22.96
CA TYR A 644 -25.38 18.75 -23.04
C TYR A 644 -24.86 17.36 -23.44
N ALA A 645 -24.20 16.68 -22.51
CA ALA A 645 -23.70 15.32 -22.71
C ALA A 645 -24.82 14.29 -22.56
N SER A 646 -25.14 13.60 -23.65
CA SER A 646 -26.08 12.48 -23.69
C SER A 646 -25.31 11.16 -23.76
N TYR A 647 -25.66 10.23 -22.87
CA TYR A 647 -25.11 8.86 -22.85
C TYR A 647 -26.20 7.91 -23.33
N ARG A 648 -26.02 7.37 -24.54
CA ARG A 648 -27.00 6.50 -25.18
C ARG A 648 -26.30 5.39 -25.96
N THR A 649 -26.98 4.28 -26.17
CA THR A 649 -26.41 3.21 -27.00
C THR A 649 -26.49 3.64 -28.47
N ILE A 650 -25.33 3.76 -29.13
CA ILE A 650 -25.26 4.18 -30.54
C ILE A 650 -24.89 2.97 -31.39
N ASN A 651 -25.90 2.25 -31.87
CA ASN A 651 -25.77 1.10 -32.79
C ASN A 651 -26.80 1.19 -33.92
N GLU A 652 -26.75 0.27 -34.90
CA GLU A 652 -27.63 0.28 -36.09
C GLU A 652 -29.14 0.38 -35.73
N ASP A 653 -29.59 -0.43 -34.78
CA ASP A 653 -31.00 -0.49 -34.35
C ASP A 653 -31.44 0.76 -33.58
N ALA A 654 -30.53 1.37 -32.81
CA ALA A 654 -30.81 2.57 -32.01
C ALA A 654 -30.72 3.85 -32.86
N ALA A 655 -29.66 4.00 -33.67
CA ALA A 655 -29.40 5.19 -34.49
C ALA A 655 -30.43 5.38 -35.60
N SER A 656 -31.08 4.30 -36.06
CA SER A 656 -32.19 4.34 -37.02
C SER A 656 -33.50 4.87 -36.42
N ASN A 657 -33.66 4.82 -35.09
CA ASN A 657 -34.84 5.33 -34.39
C ASN A 657 -34.60 6.72 -33.76
N ASP A 658 -33.37 7.01 -33.37
CA ASP A 658 -32.94 8.26 -32.72
C ASP A 658 -31.49 8.56 -33.12
N THR A 659 -31.32 9.28 -34.24
CA THR A 659 -30.00 9.56 -34.80
C THR A 659 -29.26 10.57 -33.93
N PRO A 660 -27.97 10.34 -33.58
CA PRO A 660 -27.16 11.31 -32.84
C PRO A 660 -27.14 12.69 -33.54
N ASP A 661 -27.46 13.72 -32.79
CA ASP A 661 -27.60 15.10 -33.27
C ASP A 661 -26.68 16.10 -32.54
N GLY A 662 -25.80 15.60 -31.66
CA GLY A 662 -24.77 16.40 -31.01
C GLY A 662 -23.71 16.95 -31.98
N GLU A 663 -23.12 18.10 -31.65
CA GLU A 663 -22.01 18.70 -32.42
C GLU A 663 -20.74 17.82 -32.40
N VAL A 664 -20.60 17.01 -31.36
CA VAL A 664 -19.56 15.99 -31.23
C VAL A 664 -20.21 14.65 -30.93
N VAL A 665 -19.94 13.64 -31.76
CA VAL A 665 -20.46 12.28 -31.59
C VAL A 665 -19.30 11.32 -31.41
N ILE A 666 -19.32 10.57 -30.29
CA ILE A 666 -18.29 9.61 -29.92
C ILE A 666 -18.89 8.21 -29.97
N VAL A 667 -18.41 7.40 -30.90
CA VAL A 667 -18.94 6.06 -31.19
C VAL A 667 -17.92 4.98 -30.82
N HIS A 668 -18.39 3.89 -30.22
CA HIS A 668 -17.54 2.74 -29.93
C HIS A 668 -17.01 2.11 -31.23
N TYR A 669 -15.75 1.67 -31.27
CA TYR A 669 -15.13 1.07 -32.47
C TYR A 669 -15.97 -0.05 -33.10
N ASP A 670 -16.50 -0.97 -32.29
CA ASP A 670 -17.34 -2.08 -32.77
C ASP A 670 -18.64 -1.65 -33.46
N ASN A 671 -19.14 -0.45 -33.19
CA ASN A 671 -20.36 0.10 -33.78
C ASN A 671 -20.07 1.01 -35.00
N GLU A 672 -18.80 1.35 -35.27
CA GLU A 672 -18.47 2.30 -36.33
C GLU A 672 -18.91 1.81 -37.71
N ASN A 673 -18.63 0.57 -38.09
CA ASN A 673 -18.98 0.05 -39.41
C ASN A 673 -20.49 0.11 -39.72
N THR A 674 -21.34 0.10 -38.69
CA THR A 674 -22.80 0.15 -38.86
C THR A 674 -23.34 1.58 -38.83
N VAL A 675 -22.70 2.49 -38.08
CA VAL A 675 -23.20 3.85 -37.84
C VAL A 675 -22.50 4.89 -38.73
N ALA A 676 -21.24 4.67 -39.14
CA ALA A 676 -20.46 5.58 -39.97
C ALA A 676 -21.16 5.99 -41.27
N PRO A 677 -21.82 5.10 -42.04
CA PRO A 677 -22.51 5.51 -43.27
C PRO A 677 -23.61 6.56 -43.04
N MET A 678 -24.19 6.60 -41.83
CA MET A 678 -25.22 7.57 -41.43
C MET A 678 -24.61 8.88 -40.93
N LEU A 679 -23.47 8.81 -40.23
CA LEU A 679 -22.80 9.97 -39.65
C LEU A 679 -21.89 10.69 -40.65
N GLU A 680 -21.24 9.98 -41.57
CA GLU A 680 -20.30 10.59 -42.52
C GLU A 680 -20.98 11.60 -43.47
N GLU A 681 -22.27 11.42 -43.75
CA GLU A 681 -23.04 12.39 -44.54
C GLU A 681 -23.20 13.73 -43.79
N ALA A 682 -23.34 13.69 -42.47
CA ALA A 682 -23.59 14.87 -41.63
C ALA A 682 -22.32 15.49 -41.03
N TYR A 683 -21.31 14.67 -40.69
CA TYR A 683 -20.13 15.04 -39.91
C TYR A 683 -18.80 14.85 -40.66
N GLY A 684 -18.79 14.18 -41.82
CA GLY A 684 -17.57 13.78 -42.50
C GLY A 684 -16.88 12.56 -41.87
N GLU A 685 -15.64 12.30 -42.29
CA GLU A 685 -14.88 11.11 -41.88
C GLU A 685 -14.55 11.12 -40.39
N GLY A 686 -14.88 10.04 -39.69
CA GLY A 686 -14.63 9.89 -38.26
C GLY A 686 -13.14 9.72 -37.94
N GLN A 687 -12.67 10.38 -36.88
CA GLN A 687 -11.30 10.24 -36.41
C GLN A 687 -11.19 9.12 -35.39
N ARG A 688 -10.35 8.11 -35.67
CA ARG A 688 -10.07 7.02 -34.72
C ARG A 688 -9.18 7.51 -33.58
N ILE A 689 -9.61 7.27 -32.34
CA ILE A 689 -8.87 7.56 -31.12
C ILE A 689 -8.75 6.30 -30.25
N LYS A 690 -7.73 6.22 -29.40
CA LYS A 690 -7.71 5.21 -28.34
C LYS A 690 -8.60 5.69 -27.22
N HIS A 691 -9.48 4.85 -26.69
CA HIS A 691 -10.29 5.21 -25.51
C HIS A 691 -9.65 4.67 -24.22
N ARG A 692 -9.32 3.38 -24.24
CA ARG A 692 -8.67 2.67 -23.15
C ARG A 692 -7.54 1.82 -23.69
N TRP A 693 -6.48 1.66 -22.93
CA TRP A 693 -5.37 0.78 -23.28
C TRP A 693 -4.88 -0.01 -22.06
N TRP A 694 -4.21 -1.14 -22.29
CA TRP A 694 -3.77 -2.03 -21.22
C TRP A 694 -2.44 -2.73 -21.52
N PHE A 695 -1.80 -3.16 -20.44
CA PHE A 695 -0.51 -3.82 -20.50
C PHE A 695 -0.63 -5.17 -21.23
N PRO A 696 0.30 -5.54 -22.13
CA PRO A 696 0.27 -6.82 -22.83
C PRO A 696 0.60 -8.00 -21.92
N GLU A 697 -0.43 -8.58 -21.33
CA GLU A 697 -0.28 -9.61 -20.29
C GLU A 697 0.30 -10.94 -20.79
N HIS A 698 0.20 -11.20 -22.11
CA HIS A 698 0.76 -12.39 -22.73
C HIS A 698 2.28 -12.51 -22.54
N THR A 699 2.95 -11.38 -22.24
CA THR A 699 4.39 -11.32 -21.94
C THR A 699 4.79 -12.06 -20.66
N TYR A 700 3.90 -12.20 -19.67
CA TYR A 700 4.18 -12.90 -18.42
C TYR A 700 3.19 -14.03 -18.07
N ARG A 701 1.97 -14.06 -18.62
CA ARG A 701 0.95 -15.04 -18.26
C ARG A 701 1.27 -16.50 -18.61
N ASN A 702 2.20 -16.71 -19.54
CA ASN A 702 2.53 -18.03 -20.09
C ASN A 702 3.87 -18.59 -19.57
N ILE A 703 4.30 -18.17 -18.37
CA ILE A 703 5.50 -18.70 -17.73
C ILE A 703 5.18 -20.09 -17.14
N THR A 704 5.83 -21.12 -17.68
CA THR A 704 5.83 -22.48 -17.13
C THR A 704 7.11 -22.73 -16.34
N PRO A 705 7.14 -23.69 -15.39
CA PRO A 705 8.38 -24.06 -14.69
C PRO A 705 9.52 -24.44 -15.64
N SER A 706 9.22 -25.13 -16.75
CA SER A 706 10.22 -25.47 -17.76
C SER A 706 10.78 -24.25 -18.48
N ARG A 707 9.92 -23.31 -18.91
CA ARG A 707 10.34 -22.05 -19.54
C ARG A 707 11.12 -21.17 -18.57
N PHE A 708 10.73 -21.14 -17.31
CA PHE A 708 11.46 -20.42 -16.27
C PHE A 708 12.88 -20.98 -16.11
N VAL A 709 13.01 -22.30 -15.96
CA VAL A 709 14.33 -22.95 -15.82
C VAL A 709 15.19 -22.76 -17.07
N SER A 710 14.63 -22.91 -18.28
CA SER A 710 15.39 -22.65 -19.52
C SER A 710 15.78 -21.18 -19.65
N GLY A 711 14.90 -20.27 -19.24
CA GLY A 711 15.13 -18.82 -19.24
C GLY A 711 16.28 -18.38 -18.34
N ILE A 712 16.53 -19.08 -17.22
CA ILE A 712 17.69 -18.80 -16.33
C ILE A 712 19.02 -19.00 -17.07
N THR A 713 19.09 -19.96 -17.99
CA THR A 713 20.30 -20.25 -18.77
C THR A 713 20.34 -19.56 -20.12
N ASP A 714 19.20 -19.03 -20.59
CA ASP A 714 19.07 -18.39 -21.89
C ASP A 714 19.45 -16.91 -21.83
N ARG A 715 20.43 -16.52 -22.65
CA ARG A 715 20.98 -15.17 -22.63
C ARG A 715 20.06 -14.16 -23.30
N GLU A 716 19.31 -14.56 -24.32
CA GLU A 716 18.34 -13.67 -24.98
C GLU A 716 17.21 -13.31 -24.03
N THR A 717 16.70 -14.29 -23.27
CA THR A 717 15.76 -14.04 -22.17
C THR A 717 16.32 -13.03 -21.16
N TRP A 718 17.58 -13.18 -20.72
CA TRP A 718 18.20 -12.20 -19.81
C TRP A 718 18.31 -10.79 -20.42
N ARG A 719 18.65 -10.68 -21.70
CA ARG A 719 18.68 -9.40 -22.41
C ARG A 719 17.30 -8.74 -22.41
N SER A 720 16.26 -9.46 -22.84
CA SER A 720 14.89 -8.96 -22.84
C SER A 720 14.43 -8.51 -21.44
N VAL A 721 14.71 -9.31 -20.40
CA VAL A 721 14.37 -8.97 -19.02
C VAL A 721 15.10 -7.72 -18.53
N VAL A 722 16.40 -7.57 -18.81
CA VAL A 722 17.17 -6.40 -18.38
C VAL A 722 16.78 -5.14 -19.16
N ASP A 723 16.58 -5.25 -20.49
CA ASP A 723 16.14 -4.15 -21.35
C ASP A 723 14.75 -3.64 -20.90
N TYR A 724 13.84 -4.55 -20.54
CA TYR A 724 12.55 -4.17 -19.96
C TYR A 724 12.68 -3.61 -18.52
N TRP A 725 13.45 -4.27 -17.65
CA TRP A 725 13.64 -3.85 -16.25
C TRP A 725 14.29 -2.47 -16.13
N LEU A 726 15.26 -2.16 -17.00
CA LEU A 726 15.93 -0.87 -17.03
C LEU A 726 15.16 0.15 -17.87
N ASN A 727 14.72 -0.17 -19.09
CA ASN A 727 14.28 0.86 -20.04
C ASN A 727 12.82 0.70 -20.51
N ARG A 728 12.10 -0.32 -20.05
CA ARG A 728 10.74 -0.67 -20.53
C ARG A 728 10.69 -0.98 -22.02
N GLU A 729 11.80 -1.42 -22.58
CA GLU A 729 11.90 -1.81 -23.99
C GLU A 729 11.20 -3.17 -24.25
N GLY A 730 10.73 -3.38 -25.48
CA GLY A 730 10.16 -4.66 -25.94
C GLY A 730 8.66 -4.85 -25.74
N VAL A 731 7.96 -3.94 -25.06
CA VAL A 731 6.53 -4.09 -24.71
C VAL A 731 5.61 -3.17 -25.51
N ARG A 732 6.11 -1.99 -25.91
CA ARG A 732 5.30 -0.90 -26.51
C ARG A 732 4.48 -1.30 -27.74
N HIS A 733 5.06 -2.08 -28.64
CA HIS A 733 4.39 -2.52 -29.88
C HIS A 733 3.25 -3.52 -29.66
N ASN A 734 3.12 -4.05 -28.45
CA ASN A 734 2.14 -5.09 -28.12
C ASN A 734 0.99 -4.57 -27.23
N ILE A 735 0.96 -3.27 -26.91
CA ILE A 735 -0.07 -2.66 -26.07
C ILE A 735 -1.46 -2.94 -26.68
N GLY A 736 -2.38 -3.44 -25.86
CA GLY A 736 -3.77 -3.60 -26.25
C GLY A 736 -4.53 -2.29 -26.07
N SER A 737 -5.52 -2.04 -26.93
CA SER A 737 -6.43 -0.91 -26.80
C SER A 737 -7.85 -1.27 -27.18
N GLU A 738 -8.77 -0.48 -26.64
CA GLU A 738 -10.17 -0.36 -27.00
C GLU A 738 -10.35 1.07 -27.51
N ASP A 739 -10.83 1.18 -28.74
CA ASP A 739 -10.79 2.41 -29.53
C ASP A 739 -12.19 3.02 -29.68
N ALA A 740 -12.24 4.29 -30.06
CA ALA A 740 -13.47 5.00 -30.40
C ALA A 740 -13.27 5.78 -31.71
N TYR A 741 -14.37 6.17 -32.34
CA TYR A 741 -14.38 7.14 -33.42
C TYR A 741 -15.10 8.41 -32.96
N VAL A 742 -14.55 9.55 -33.37
CA VAL A 742 -15.08 10.87 -33.04
C VAL A 742 -15.46 11.56 -34.33
N PHE A 743 -16.70 12.02 -34.39
CA PHE A 743 -17.27 12.78 -35.49
C PHE A 743 -17.53 14.21 -35.00
N PHE A 744 -17.11 15.19 -35.80
CA PHE A 744 -17.29 16.61 -35.50
C PHE A 744 -18.23 17.22 -36.52
N ALA A 745 -19.14 18.10 -36.09
CA ALA A 745 -19.99 18.82 -37.03
C ALA A 745 -19.11 19.64 -38.01
N PRO A 746 -19.52 19.85 -39.27
CA PRO A 746 -18.68 20.49 -40.30
C PRO A 746 -18.14 21.87 -39.93
N ASP A 747 -18.89 22.62 -39.11
CA ASP A 747 -18.52 23.97 -38.65
C ASP A 747 -17.90 23.98 -37.24
N PHE A 748 -17.67 22.81 -36.62
CA PHE A 748 -17.11 22.70 -35.28
C PHE A 748 -15.62 23.11 -35.27
N PRO A 749 -15.23 24.13 -34.49
CA PRO A 749 -13.85 24.63 -34.51
C PRO A 749 -12.93 23.69 -33.74
N GLN A 750 -12.18 22.84 -34.46
CA GLN A 750 -11.21 21.94 -33.85
C GLN A 750 -9.88 21.82 -34.63
N ASP A 751 -8.80 21.61 -33.89
CA ASP A 751 -7.43 21.31 -34.32
C ASP A 751 -6.91 20.01 -33.66
N TYR A 752 -7.81 19.16 -33.17
CA TYR A 752 -7.45 17.92 -32.47
C TYR A 752 -6.73 16.96 -33.42
N GLN A 753 -5.69 16.31 -32.90
CA GLN A 753 -4.92 15.28 -33.59
C GLN A 753 -4.76 14.09 -32.65
N PRO A 754 -5.28 12.90 -33.01
CA PRO A 754 -5.08 11.69 -32.22
C PRO A 754 -3.60 11.37 -32.04
N ILE A 755 -3.22 10.84 -30.88
CA ILE A 755 -1.86 10.35 -30.64
C ILE A 755 -1.61 9.19 -31.60
N ALA A 756 -0.55 9.31 -32.40
CA ALA A 756 -0.17 8.29 -33.38
C ALA A 756 -0.08 6.92 -32.69
N ALA A 757 -0.58 5.87 -33.36
CA ALA A 757 -0.61 4.51 -32.81
C ALA A 757 0.78 3.99 -32.36
N THR A 758 1.86 4.64 -32.80
CA THR A 758 3.27 4.28 -32.59
C THR A 758 4.05 5.19 -31.62
N GLU A 759 3.50 6.32 -31.15
CA GLU A 759 4.27 7.31 -30.36
C GLU A 759 4.38 7.10 -28.86
#